data_AF-A0A0G0DT68-F1
#
_entry.id   AF-A0A0G0DT68-F1
#
_cell.length_a   1.000
_cell.length_b   1.000
_cell.length_c   1.000
_cell.angle_alpha   90.00
_cell.angle_beta   90.00
_cell.angle_gamma   90.00
#
_symmetry.space_group_name_H-M   'P 1'
#
loop_
_entity.id
_entity.type
_entity.pdbx_description
1 polymer ?
#
loop_
_entity_poly.entity_id
_entity_poly.type
_entity_poly.pdbx_seq_one_letter_code
_entity_poly.pdbx_strand_id
1 'polypeptide(L)'
;MIDNKIFEKLTLHAKNSLKEALNIANFYSGETICSEHLFLAIFLEKGSLGSNILIDLGISQDSFDKVLKIKNKNSKELKRDLEISQELKKIITRAYLLASKFSYSYIGTEHLVFSIMENPNDTIGKILSLGEKSLENKSGDKKMPAKVLTSSANNSNMLDKSFLSGIFKALNLPGMDFPAFSNASQKSNNTPNLDYFCINLNKKVENEDVILVGREKEMERIFNSLGRKSKNNPLLIGDPGIGKTAIVEGLAKKINREQVPQNLLNKKILSLDIALVVAGTNFRGEFEQRLKDILQEASENKDVIIFIDEIHGIVGAGNASGGLDAANILKPLLTQGAIRCIGATTLEEYKKYIEKDSALERRFQPIILKEPSKADALKIIKGIKKNYEKFHHVTITDEATNAAVELSSRYIQDRFQPDKSIDLIDETASRIKSQIDISPLTKELKRVEKKLMDLIDKKHTLIAEENYDEAIKLRKKEDELTAKISILKNAQKKYEKENKLLITEEDIAHTISLVTNIPIQKILAQSSEKTQNIFEKLNNVVIGQKEALQKITWSILRAQSGIGDTEKPIGSFLFLGPSGVGKTLSAKTLAQEFFGNSHALIKIDMSEFIEKHNVSRLIGAPAGYIGYGEGGKLTEKIRRQPYSLILFDEIEKAHPDVFNILLQLLEEGILTDAEGRKVNFKNTIVILTSNIGTKEFTAASSIGFSSDDKNELNKKFETISHKVLTELKEKMKPEILNRLDEIIVFNPLKKEDIEKIVILEMKKLAQKLTAKKIKLSYSKNLIKFLVEKSFSNEKGARYIKKNIRDFVENEIADKITYNKIKKNSLKLDIKDKKITSK
;
A
#
# COMPACT_ATOMS: atom_id res chain seq x y z
N MET A 1 6.80 -26.74 -41.37
CA MET A 1 8.02 -25.96 -41.08
C MET A 1 8.21 -25.87 -39.57
N ILE A 2 9.45 -25.99 -39.08
CA ILE A 2 9.82 -25.73 -37.67
C ILE A 2 9.73 -24.21 -37.46
N ASP A 3 9.33 -23.74 -36.27
CA ASP A 3 9.34 -22.32 -35.92
C ASP A 3 10.76 -21.73 -36.12
N ASN A 4 10.88 -20.63 -36.88
CA ASN A 4 12.17 -19.97 -37.17
C ASN A 4 12.94 -19.63 -35.89
N LYS A 5 12.24 -19.30 -34.79
CA LYS A 5 12.88 -19.00 -33.50
C LYS A 5 13.56 -20.22 -32.86
N ILE A 6 13.03 -21.42 -33.09
CA ILE A 6 13.65 -22.67 -32.62
C ILE A 6 14.86 -22.99 -33.48
N PHE A 7 14.74 -22.78 -34.80
CA PHE A 7 15.81 -23.09 -35.74
C PHE A 7 17.07 -22.23 -35.52
N GLU A 8 16.90 -20.94 -35.21
CA GLU A 8 18.03 -20.03 -34.92
C GLU A 8 18.86 -20.49 -33.73
N LYS A 9 18.21 -21.01 -32.67
CA LYS A 9 18.88 -21.44 -31.43
C LYS A 9 19.59 -22.80 -31.53
N LEU A 10 19.42 -23.57 -32.60
CA LEU A 10 20.12 -24.84 -32.76
C LEU A 10 21.64 -24.63 -32.98
N THR A 11 22.47 -25.45 -32.35
CA THR A 11 23.92 -25.51 -32.60
C THR A 11 24.21 -25.98 -34.02
N LEU A 12 25.45 -25.79 -34.50
CA LEU A 12 25.85 -26.19 -35.85
C LEU A 12 25.62 -27.69 -36.07
N HIS A 13 26.08 -28.53 -35.15
CA HIS A 13 25.84 -29.98 -35.20
C HIS A 13 24.35 -30.35 -35.16
N ALA A 14 23.54 -29.68 -34.34
CA ALA A 14 22.10 -29.95 -34.29
C ALA A 14 21.38 -29.56 -35.60
N LYS A 15 21.80 -28.46 -36.25
CA LYS A 15 21.33 -28.06 -37.59
C LYS A 15 21.76 -29.06 -38.65
N ASN A 16 23.00 -29.55 -38.59
CA ASN A 16 23.53 -30.56 -39.51
C ASN A 16 22.79 -31.89 -39.36
N SER A 17 22.57 -32.38 -38.14
CA SER A 17 21.79 -33.60 -37.90
C SER A 17 20.35 -33.48 -38.42
N LEU A 18 19.70 -32.32 -38.29
CA LEU A 18 18.36 -32.13 -38.86
C LEU A 18 18.36 -32.10 -40.40
N LYS A 19 19.40 -31.54 -41.02
CA LYS A 19 19.59 -31.60 -42.48
C LYS A 19 19.88 -33.03 -42.94
N GLU A 20 20.72 -33.76 -42.22
CA GLU A 20 21.09 -35.13 -42.57
C GLU A 20 19.92 -36.11 -42.34
N ALA A 21 19.04 -35.83 -41.37
CA ALA A 21 17.79 -36.57 -41.18
C ALA A 21 16.88 -36.55 -42.43
N LEU A 22 16.91 -35.46 -43.21
CA LEU A 22 16.20 -35.38 -44.50
C LEU A 22 16.82 -36.32 -45.54
N ASN A 23 18.15 -36.37 -45.62
CA ASN A 23 18.87 -37.27 -46.53
C ASN A 23 18.61 -38.74 -46.18
N ILE A 24 18.64 -39.06 -44.88
CA ILE A 24 18.34 -40.40 -44.36
C ILE A 24 16.88 -40.77 -44.64
N ALA A 25 15.92 -39.87 -44.43
CA ALA A 25 14.51 -40.12 -44.72
C ALA A 25 14.30 -40.47 -46.21
N ASN A 26 14.98 -39.76 -47.11
CA ASN A 26 14.98 -40.05 -48.54
C ASN A 26 15.60 -41.42 -48.86
N PHE A 27 16.74 -41.75 -48.23
CA PHE A 27 17.43 -43.03 -48.42
C PHE A 27 16.55 -44.23 -48.02
N TYR A 28 15.81 -44.12 -46.91
CA TYR A 28 14.90 -45.17 -46.44
C TYR A 28 13.49 -45.11 -47.07
N SER A 29 13.27 -44.28 -48.09
CA SER A 29 11.98 -44.09 -48.78
C SER A 29 10.81 -43.70 -47.86
N GLY A 30 11.09 -42.84 -46.86
CA GLY A 30 10.06 -42.31 -45.97
C GLY A 30 9.20 -41.24 -46.64
N GLU A 31 7.90 -41.22 -46.33
CA GLU A 31 6.98 -40.16 -46.78
C GLU A 31 7.14 -38.86 -45.96
N THR A 32 7.73 -38.96 -44.77
CA THR A 32 7.98 -37.85 -43.83
C THR A 32 9.29 -38.05 -43.08
N ILE A 33 9.85 -36.97 -42.53
CA ILE A 33 10.99 -37.02 -41.61
C ILE A 33 10.48 -37.44 -40.22
N CYS A 34 10.95 -38.59 -39.75
CA CYS A 34 10.56 -39.20 -38.47
C CYS A 34 11.70 -39.15 -37.45
N SER A 35 11.38 -39.46 -36.20
CA SER A 35 12.29 -39.39 -35.06
C SER A 35 13.46 -40.35 -35.18
N GLU A 36 13.30 -41.49 -35.85
CA GLU A 36 14.37 -42.44 -36.15
C GLU A 36 15.41 -41.89 -37.13
N HIS A 37 14.97 -41.12 -38.13
CA HIS A 37 15.88 -40.52 -39.10
C HIS A 37 16.76 -39.46 -38.42
N LEU A 38 16.18 -38.66 -37.51
CA LEU A 38 16.95 -37.73 -36.69
C LEU A 38 17.87 -38.47 -35.72
N PHE A 39 17.43 -39.59 -35.14
CA PHE A 39 18.22 -40.39 -34.22
C PHE A 39 19.48 -40.97 -34.89
N LEU A 40 19.34 -41.50 -36.12
CA LEU A 40 20.47 -41.94 -36.93
C LEU A 40 21.36 -40.77 -37.37
N ALA A 41 20.76 -39.63 -37.74
CA ALA A 41 21.52 -38.44 -38.14
C ALA A 41 22.41 -37.91 -37.01
N ILE A 42 21.91 -37.90 -35.78
CA ILE A 42 22.69 -37.49 -34.61
C ILE A 42 23.81 -38.51 -34.33
N PHE A 43 23.55 -39.80 -34.49
CA PHE A 43 24.59 -40.83 -34.37
C PHE A 43 25.74 -40.61 -35.36
N LEU A 44 25.43 -40.28 -36.62
CA LEU A 44 26.42 -40.07 -37.69
C LEU A 44 27.19 -38.73 -37.58
N GLU A 45 26.67 -37.75 -36.85
CA GLU A 45 27.30 -36.44 -36.63
C GLU A 45 28.49 -36.56 -35.65
N LYS A 46 29.63 -37.03 -36.17
CA LYS A 46 30.87 -37.24 -35.40
C LYS A 46 31.35 -35.95 -34.75
N GLY A 47 31.74 -36.03 -33.48
CA GLY A 47 32.19 -34.88 -32.69
C GLY A 47 31.06 -34.15 -31.95
N SER A 48 29.80 -34.48 -32.24
CA SER A 48 28.66 -33.94 -31.49
C SER A 48 28.47 -34.65 -30.14
N LEU A 49 27.98 -33.91 -29.15
CA LEU A 49 27.69 -34.43 -27.81
C LEU A 49 26.64 -35.55 -27.84
N GLY A 50 25.62 -35.39 -28.69
CA GLY A 50 24.59 -36.40 -28.93
C GLY A 50 25.16 -37.70 -29.50
N SER A 51 26.08 -37.63 -30.47
CA SER A 51 26.75 -38.82 -31.02
C SER A 51 27.52 -39.59 -29.94
N ASN A 52 28.28 -38.87 -29.10
CA ASN A 52 29.00 -39.48 -27.98
C ASN A 52 28.07 -40.18 -26.98
N ILE A 53 26.94 -39.55 -26.61
CA ILE A 53 25.93 -40.15 -25.74
C ILE A 53 25.39 -41.46 -26.34
N LEU A 54 25.09 -41.50 -27.64
CA LEU A 54 24.57 -42.69 -28.30
C LEU A 54 25.60 -43.82 -28.36
N ILE A 55 26.87 -43.48 -28.61
CA ILE A 55 27.98 -44.44 -28.61
C ILE A 55 28.19 -45.04 -27.21
N ASP A 56 28.16 -44.21 -26.17
CA ASP A 56 28.31 -44.63 -24.78
C ASP A 56 27.14 -45.50 -24.30
N LEU A 57 25.96 -45.35 -24.90
CA LEU A 57 24.80 -46.23 -24.73
C LEU A 57 24.91 -47.56 -25.49
N GLY A 58 26.06 -47.82 -26.14
CA GLY A 58 26.33 -49.05 -26.88
C GLY A 58 25.59 -49.15 -28.21
N ILE A 59 24.97 -48.07 -28.68
CA ILE A 59 24.31 -48.02 -29.97
C ILE A 59 25.38 -48.04 -31.05
N SER A 60 25.22 -48.93 -32.02
CA SER A 60 26.12 -49.11 -33.15
C SER A 60 25.38 -48.95 -34.46
N GLN A 61 26.12 -48.81 -35.58
CA GLN A 61 25.52 -48.79 -36.92
C GLN A 61 24.60 -50.02 -37.16
N ASP A 62 25.02 -51.20 -36.71
CA ASP A 62 24.26 -52.45 -36.79
C ASP A 62 22.92 -52.39 -36.00
N SER A 63 22.84 -51.56 -34.95
CA SER A 63 21.59 -51.34 -34.19
C SER A 63 20.54 -50.62 -35.03
N PHE A 64 20.97 -49.71 -35.90
CA PHE A 64 20.10 -49.01 -36.84
C PHE A 64 19.75 -49.88 -38.04
N ASP A 65 20.74 -50.55 -38.66
CA ASP A 65 20.55 -51.34 -39.88
C ASP A 65 19.58 -52.53 -39.67
N LYS A 66 19.55 -53.12 -38.47
CA LYS A 66 18.62 -54.21 -38.12
C LYS A 66 17.16 -53.76 -38.01
N VAL A 67 16.94 -52.48 -37.70
CA VAL A 67 15.61 -51.92 -37.41
C VAL A 67 15.08 -51.12 -38.60
N LEU A 68 15.93 -50.33 -39.24
CA LEU A 68 15.62 -49.53 -40.43
C LEU A 68 15.81 -50.39 -41.69
N LYS A 69 14.71 -50.91 -42.23
CA LYS A 69 14.74 -51.70 -43.48
C LYS A 69 14.54 -50.80 -44.70
N ILE A 70 15.39 -50.96 -45.71
CA ILE A 70 15.19 -50.36 -47.03
C ILE A 70 13.99 -51.04 -47.70
N LYS A 71 12.93 -50.28 -48.00
CA LYS A 71 11.80 -50.79 -48.81
C LYS A 71 12.23 -50.80 -50.28
N ASN A 72 12.33 -51.98 -50.89
CA ASN A 72 12.65 -52.11 -52.31
C ASN A 72 11.38 -52.23 -53.17
N LYS A 73 11.05 -51.19 -53.96
CA LYS A 73 11.02 -51.23 -55.45
C LYS A 73 10.43 -49.96 -56.09
N ASN A 74 11.12 -49.58 -57.17
CA ASN A 74 10.71 -48.77 -58.32
C ASN A 74 10.71 -47.24 -58.17
N SER A 75 11.84 -46.66 -58.58
CA SER A 75 11.99 -45.38 -59.29
C SER A 75 10.81 -44.41 -59.19
N LYS A 76 10.91 -43.45 -58.27
CA LYS A 76 10.29 -42.14 -58.40
C LYS A 76 11.16 -41.11 -57.67
N GLU A 77 11.24 -39.93 -58.26
CA GLU A 77 12.13 -38.81 -57.94
C GLU A 77 12.38 -38.59 -56.44
N LEU A 78 13.61 -38.21 -56.10
CA LEU A 78 13.97 -37.61 -54.80
C LEU A 78 13.02 -36.44 -54.52
N LYS A 79 12.05 -36.65 -53.63
CA LYS A 79 11.17 -35.57 -53.15
C LYS A 79 11.99 -34.63 -52.27
N ARG A 80 12.31 -33.44 -52.80
CA ARG A 80 13.09 -32.43 -52.07
C ARG A 80 12.32 -31.82 -50.88
N ASP A 81 10.99 -31.91 -50.87
CA ASP A 81 10.13 -31.33 -49.84
C ASP A 81 9.41 -32.41 -49.01
N LEU A 82 10.15 -33.12 -48.16
CA LEU A 82 9.54 -34.01 -47.16
C LEU A 82 9.08 -33.20 -45.95
N GLU A 83 7.85 -33.45 -45.49
CA GLU A 83 7.36 -32.84 -44.26
C GLU A 83 7.89 -33.54 -43.01
N ILE A 84 8.09 -32.76 -41.94
CA ILE A 84 8.45 -33.26 -40.61
C ILE A 84 7.20 -33.81 -39.93
N SER A 85 7.27 -35.05 -39.45
CA SER A 85 6.19 -35.71 -38.70
C SER A 85 5.78 -34.92 -37.45
N GLN A 86 4.52 -35.04 -37.03
CA GLN A 86 4.00 -34.37 -35.82
C GLN A 86 4.73 -34.83 -34.55
N GLU A 87 5.17 -36.09 -34.52
CA GLU A 87 6.00 -36.63 -33.43
C GLU A 87 7.36 -35.93 -33.37
N LEU A 88 8.06 -35.82 -34.51
CA LEU A 88 9.35 -35.15 -34.57
C LEU A 88 9.25 -33.65 -34.25
N LYS A 89 8.17 -32.96 -34.64
CA LYS A 89 7.89 -31.58 -34.20
C LYS A 89 7.80 -31.48 -32.68
N LYS A 90 7.06 -32.40 -32.03
CA LYS A 90 6.95 -32.43 -30.56
C LYS A 90 8.30 -32.65 -29.89
N ILE A 91 9.15 -33.51 -30.45
CA ILE A 91 10.51 -33.76 -29.96
C ILE A 91 11.37 -32.50 -30.05
N ILE A 92 11.35 -31.80 -31.19
CA ILE A 92 12.11 -30.55 -31.37
C ILE A 92 11.61 -29.45 -30.42
N THR A 93 10.29 -29.30 -30.28
CA THR A 93 9.70 -28.34 -29.33
C THR A 93 10.06 -28.66 -27.89
N ARG A 94 10.11 -29.95 -27.52
CA ARG A 94 10.49 -30.37 -26.18
C ARG A 94 11.99 -30.17 -25.92
N ALA A 95 12.86 -30.42 -26.90
CA ALA A 95 14.28 -30.08 -26.81
C ALA A 95 14.49 -28.57 -26.57
N TYR A 96 13.69 -27.72 -27.22
CA TYR A 96 13.67 -26.27 -26.95
C TYR A 96 13.23 -25.94 -25.51
N LEU A 97 12.14 -26.56 -25.03
CA LEU A 97 11.66 -26.35 -23.65
C LEU A 97 12.67 -26.85 -22.62
N LEU A 98 13.36 -27.95 -22.88
CA LEU A 98 14.43 -28.48 -22.03
C LEU A 98 15.59 -27.49 -21.96
N ALA A 99 16.10 -27.02 -23.11
CA ALA A 99 17.15 -26.01 -23.14
C ALA A 99 16.75 -24.74 -22.36
N SER A 100 15.53 -24.24 -22.59
CA SER A 100 15.02 -23.03 -21.91
C SER A 100 14.80 -23.23 -20.41
N LYS A 101 14.36 -24.42 -19.98
CA LYS A 101 14.12 -24.75 -18.57
C LYS A 101 15.41 -24.73 -17.75
N PHE A 102 16.53 -25.07 -18.37
CA PHE A 102 17.85 -25.10 -17.74
C PHE A 102 18.72 -23.90 -18.12
N SER A 103 18.11 -22.83 -18.64
CA SER A 103 18.76 -21.57 -18.98
C SER A 103 19.89 -21.70 -20.02
N TYR A 104 19.83 -22.73 -20.88
CA TYR A 104 20.69 -22.81 -22.05
C TYR A 104 20.19 -21.84 -23.12
N SER A 105 21.11 -21.04 -23.66
CA SER A 105 20.83 -20.09 -24.74
C SER A 105 20.74 -20.76 -26.12
N TYR A 106 21.12 -22.04 -26.22
CA TYR A 106 21.21 -22.82 -27.45
C TYR A 106 20.50 -24.19 -27.31
N ILE A 107 20.28 -24.88 -28.43
CA ILE A 107 19.75 -26.25 -28.50
C ILE A 107 20.79 -27.14 -29.19
N GLY A 108 21.50 -27.95 -28.40
CA GLY A 108 22.47 -28.93 -28.88
C GLY A 108 21.90 -30.30 -29.24
N THR A 109 22.75 -31.18 -29.77
CA THR A 109 22.40 -32.55 -30.17
C THR A 109 21.99 -33.41 -28.97
N GLU A 110 22.55 -33.13 -27.79
CA GLU A 110 22.21 -33.72 -26.50
C GLU A 110 20.72 -33.53 -26.11
N HIS A 111 20.13 -32.37 -26.41
CA HIS A 111 18.78 -32.00 -26.02
C HIS A 111 17.78 -32.72 -26.93
N LEU A 112 18.17 -32.91 -28.20
CA LEU A 112 17.44 -33.71 -29.16
C LEU A 112 17.46 -35.19 -28.76
N VAL A 113 18.63 -35.75 -28.45
CA VAL A 113 18.76 -37.15 -27.95
C VAL A 113 17.94 -37.35 -26.69
N PHE A 114 18.08 -36.47 -25.70
CA PHE A 114 17.31 -36.54 -24.46
C PHE A 114 15.80 -36.51 -24.73
N SER A 115 15.34 -35.60 -25.58
CA SER A 115 13.91 -35.50 -25.92
C SER A 115 13.39 -36.73 -26.69
N ILE A 116 14.23 -37.38 -27.50
CA ILE A 116 13.89 -38.63 -28.19
C ILE A 116 13.76 -39.78 -27.19
N MET A 117 14.69 -39.88 -26.24
CA MET A 117 14.73 -40.96 -25.25
C MET A 117 13.66 -40.83 -24.16
N GLU A 118 13.12 -39.64 -23.91
CA GLU A 118 12.11 -39.45 -22.86
C GLU A 118 10.74 -40.07 -23.23
N ASN A 119 10.43 -40.16 -24.52
CA ASN A 119 9.25 -40.84 -25.06
C ASN A 119 9.63 -41.54 -26.38
N PRO A 120 10.35 -42.68 -26.32
CA PRO A 120 10.76 -43.38 -27.53
C PRO A 120 9.52 -43.97 -28.19
N ASN A 121 9.48 -43.91 -29.52
CA ASN A 121 8.52 -44.71 -30.28
C ASN A 121 9.00 -46.18 -30.36
N ASP A 122 8.17 -47.08 -30.87
CA ASP A 122 8.48 -48.51 -30.91
C ASP A 122 9.77 -48.83 -31.68
N THR A 123 10.12 -48.03 -32.69
CA THR A 123 11.32 -48.20 -33.50
C THR A 123 12.58 -47.80 -32.70
N ILE A 124 12.56 -46.64 -32.05
CA ILE A 124 13.63 -46.16 -31.19
C ILE A 124 13.81 -47.10 -29.99
N GLY A 125 12.71 -47.59 -29.40
CA GLY A 125 12.75 -48.58 -28.33
C GLY A 125 13.48 -49.86 -28.72
N LYS A 126 13.29 -50.35 -29.95
CA LYS A 126 14.03 -51.50 -30.49
C LYS A 126 15.51 -51.20 -30.67
N ILE A 127 15.88 -50.03 -31.21
CA ILE A 127 17.28 -49.61 -31.38
C ILE A 127 17.99 -49.55 -30.01
N LEU A 128 17.34 -48.95 -29.01
CA LEU A 128 17.88 -48.87 -27.64
C LEU A 128 18.08 -50.26 -27.02
N SER A 129 17.14 -51.18 -27.23
CA SER A 129 17.27 -52.57 -26.73
C SER A 129 18.43 -53.36 -27.37
N LEU A 130 18.80 -53.04 -28.61
CA LEU A 130 19.96 -53.62 -29.29
C LEU A 130 21.28 -53.02 -28.76
N GLY A 131 21.28 -51.72 -28.45
CA GLY A 131 22.41 -51.05 -27.79
C GLY A 131 22.68 -51.63 -26.40
N GLU A 132 21.64 -51.85 -25.59
CA GLU A 132 21.76 -52.45 -24.27
C GLU A 132 22.35 -53.86 -24.31
N LYS A 133 21.82 -54.74 -25.18
CA LYS A 133 22.38 -56.10 -25.37
C LYS A 133 23.85 -56.06 -25.80
N SER A 134 24.25 -55.02 -26.53
CA SER A 134 25.64 -54.81 -26.95
C SER A 134 26.54 -54.37 -25.79
N LEU A 135 26.00 -53.65 -24.79
CA LEU A 135 26.70 -53.30 -23.55
C LEU A 135 26.80 -54.48 -22.59
N GLU A 136 25.76 -55.31 -22.47
CA GLU A 136 25.77 -56.52 -21.64
C GLU A 136 26.82 -57.52 -22.14
N ASN A 137 26.92 -57.71 -23.46
CA ASN A 137 27.92 -58.60 -24.06
C ASN A 137 29.38 -58.11 -23.94
N LYS A 138 29.59 -56.81 -23.71
CA LYS A 138 30.93 -56.18 -23.56
C LYS A 138 31.39 -56.08 -22.10
N SER A 139 30.49 -56.19 -21.13
CA SER A 139 30.74 -55.84 -19.73
C SER A 139 30.86 -57.08 -18.84
N GLY A 140 31.96 -57.83 -18.99
CA GLY A 140 32.27 -58.96 -18.09
C GLY A 140 32.69 -58.54 -16.68
N ASP A 141 32.99 -57.27 -16.42
CA ASP A 141 33.33 -56.77 -15.08
C ASP A 141 33.29 -55.23 -15.06
N LYS A 142 32.15 -54.65 -14.67
CA LYS A 142 32.03 -53.35 -13.99
C LYS A 142 30.56 -53.06 -13.68
N LYS A 143 30.29 -52.74 -12.41
CA LYS A 143 28.97 -52.42 -11.86
C LYS A 143 28.30 -51.25 -12.62
N MET A 144 27.43 -51.56 -13.56
CA MET A 144 26.30 -50.70 -13.96
C MET A 144 25.00 -51.38 -13.48
N PRO A 145 23.95 -50.63 -13.11
CA PRO A 145 22.70 -51.22 -12.65
C PRO A 145 21.97 -51.88 -13.84
N ALA A 146 22.21 -53.19 -14.02
CA ALA A 146 21.52 -54.03 -14.99
C ALA A 146 20.12 -54.39 -14.48
N LYS A 147 19.08 -53.80 -15.11
CA LYS A 147 17.72 -54.35 -15.30
C LYS A 147 16.84 -53.27 -15.97
N VAL A 148 16.75 -53.26 -17.31
CA VAL A 148 16.06 -52.18 -18.06
C VAL A 148 14.64 -52.53 -18.53
N LEU A 149 14.16 -53.77 -18.44
CA LEU A 149 12.75 -54.06 -18.77
C LEU A 149 12.16 -55.03 -17.74
N THR A 150 11.45 -54.51 -16.73
CA THR A 150 10.52 -55.38 -16.00
C THR A 150 9.30 -55.59 -16.88
N SER A 151 9.14 -56.84 -17.34
CA SER A 151 7.88 -57.35 -17.84
C SER A 151 6.82 -57.22 -16.73
N SER A 152 6.06 -56.14 -16.76
CA SER A 152 4.77 -56.07 -16.08
C SER A 152 3.73 -55.76 -17.13
N ALA A 153 2.82 -56.72 -17.25
CA ALA A 153 1.74 -56.76 -18.21
C ALA A 153 0.93 -55.45 -18.19
N ASN A 154 0.56 -55.02 -19.39
CA ASN A 154 -0.34 -53.93 -19.78
C ASN A 154 0.34 -52.59 -20.10
N ASN A 155 0.62 -52.41 -21.40
CA ASN A 155 0.68 -51.17 -22.17
C ASN A 155 1.45 -49.99 -21.55
N SER A 156 2.77 -49.96 -21.76
CA SER A 156 3.50 -48.88 -22.45
C SER A 156 5.01 -49.12 -22.30
N ASN A 157 5.76 -49.00 -23.40
CA ASN A 157 7.23 -49.04 -23.43
C ASN A 157 7.80 -47.81 -22.70
N MET A 158 7.73 -47.78 -21.38
CA MET A 158 8.36 -46.73 -20.56
C MET A 158 9.77 -47.18 -20.15
N LEU A 159 10.79 -46.54 -20.70
CA LEU A 159 12.15 -46.58 -20.15
C LEU A 159 12.12 -46.07 -18.71
N ASP A 160 12.82 -46.75 -17.80
CA ASP A 160 12.90 -46.32 -16.40
C ASP A 160 13.56 -44.93 -16.33
N LYS A 161 12.79 -43.93 -15.90
CA LYS A 161 13.23 -42.54 -15.81
C LYS A 161 14.37 -42.35 -14.80
N SER A 162 14.52 -43.27 -13.86
CA SER A 162 15.65 -43.30 -12.92
C SER A 162 16.96 -43.72 -13.59
N PHE A 163 16.89 -44.60 -14.59
CA PHE A 163 18.03 -45.07 -15.38
C PHE A 163 18.57 -43.98 -16.31
N LEU A 164 17.69 -43.24 -17.01
CA LEU A 164 18.10 -42.09 -17.82
C LEU A 164 18.81 -41.02 -16.98
N SER A 165 18.28 -40.71 -15.79
CA SER A 165 18.93 -39.78 -14.87
C SER A 165 20.30 -40.29 -14.39
N GLY A 166 20.45 -41.60 -14.17
CA GLY A 166 21.72 -42.23 -13.79
C GLY A 166 22.77 -42.20 -14.89
N ILE A 167 22.39 -42.46 -16.14
CA ILE A 167 23.29 -42.44 -17.31
C ILE A 167 23.83 -41.03 -17.55
N PHE A 168 22.95 -40.02 -17.64
CA PHE A 168 23.38 -38.63 -17.89
C PHE A 168 24.27 -38.08 -16.77
N LYS A 169 24.11 -38.58 -15.54
CA LYS A 169 24.96 -38.24 -14.40
C LYS A 169 26.29 -39.01 -14.37
N ALA A 170 26.32 -40.24 -14.86
CA ALA A 170 27.53 -41.08 -14.93
C ALA A 170 28.47 -40.70 -16.09
N LEU A 171 27.92 -40.15 -17.18
CA LEU A 171 28.68 -39.76 -18.37
C LEU A 171 29.64 -38.56 -18.16
N ASN A 172 29.63 -37.89 -17.01
CA ASN A 172 30.57 -36.82 -16.64
C ASN A 172 30.86 -35.81 -17.79
N LEU A 173 29.83 -35.43 -18.54
CA LEU A 173 29.95 -34.49 -19.65
C LEU A 173 30.12 -33.04 -19.14
N PRO A 174 30.99 -32.22 -19.75
CA PRO A 174 31.26 -30.87 -19.27
C PRO A 174 30.02 -29.96 -19.40
N GLY A 175 29.55 -29.41 -18.28
CA GLY A 175 28.55 -28.32 -18.26
C GLY A 175 27.07 -28.73 -18.29
N MET A 176 26.74 -30.00 -18.04
CA MET A 176 25.36 -30.51 -18.10
C MET A 176 24.81 -30.93 -16.73
N ASP A 177 23.87 -30.16 -16.17
CA ASP A 177 23.10 -30.54 -14.99
C ASP A 177 21.63 -30.78 -15.38
N PHE A 178 21.29 -32.01 -15.77
CA PHE A 178 19.89 -32.42 -15.91
C PHE A 178 19.31 -32.85 -14.55
N PRO A 179 18.10 -32.40 -14.15
CA PRO A 179 17.54 -32.72 -12.85
C PRO A 179 17.14 -34.19 -12.75
N ALA A 180 17.19 -34.71 -11.51
CA ALA A 180 16.60 -36.00 -11.17
C ALA A 180 15.07 -35.95 -11.36
N PHE A 181 14.51 -36.97 -12.00
CA PHE A 181 13.07 -37.12 -12.16
C PHE A 181 12.40 -37.35 -10.80
N SER A 182 11.57 -36.42 -10.35
CA SER A 182 10.68 -36.65 -9.21
C SER A 182 9.44 -37.42 -9.67
N ASN A 183 9.14 -38.53 -8.98
CA ASN A 183 7.92 -39.31 -9.16
C ASN A 183 6.72 -38.53 -8.60
N ALA A 184 6.23 -37.54 -9.34
CA ALA A 184 4.88 -37.02 -9.14
C ALA A 184 3.95 -37.74 -10.12
N SER A 185 3.20 -38.70 -9.59
CA SER A 185 2.11 -39.39 -10.29
C SER A 185 1.19 -38.39 -10.99
N GLN A 186 1.10 -38.45 -12.31
CA GLN A 186 0.06 -37.79 -13.10
C GLN A 186 -1.30 -38.40 -12.71
N LYS A 187 -2.07 -37.69 -11.88
CA LYS A 187 -3.53 -37.82 -11.89
C LYS A 187 -4.07 -36.95 -13.01
N SER A 188 -5.02 -37.47 -13.76
CA SER A 188 -5.76 -36.76 -14.81
C SER A 188 -6.26 -35.39 -14.30
N ASN A 189 -5.94 -34.31 -15.02
CA ASN A 189 -6.49 -32.99 -14.72
C ASN A 189 -7.98 -32.97 -15.09
N ASN A 190 -8.85 -33.23 -14.11
CA ASN A 190 -10.31 -33.18 -14.30
C ASN A 190 -10.88 -31.74 -14.18
N THR A 191 -10.06 -30.71 -13.92
CA THR A 191 -10.53 -29.33 -13.66
C THR A 191 -9.56 -28.24 -14.17
N PRO A 192 -9.39 -28.09 -15.50
CA PRO A 192 -8.39 -27.18 -16.09
C PRO A 192 -8.68 -25.69 -15.85
N ASN A 193 -9.94 -25.25 -15.84
CA ASN A 193 -10.25 -23.84 -15.61
C ASN A 193 -10.07 -23.47 -14.14
N LEU A 194 -10.52 -24.33 -13.21
CA LEU A 194 -10.32 -24.08 -11.78
C LEU A 194 -8.84 -23.99 -11.39
N ASP A 195 -7.97 -24.82 -11.98
CA ASP A 195 -6.53 -24.79 -11.67
C ASP A 195 -5.83 -23.53 -12.21
N TYR A 196 -6.37 -22.92 -13.27
CA TYR A 196 -5.79 -21.72 -13.90
C TYR A 196 -6.31 -20.41 -13.28
N PHE A 197 -7.62 -20.32 -13.04
CA PHE A 197 -8.28 -19.07 -12.59
C PHE A 197 -8.48 -18.99 -11.07
N CYS A 198 -8.22 -20.07 -10.33
CA CYS A 198 -8.37 -20.06 -8.89
C CYS A 198 -7.07 -20.38 -8.15
N ILE A 199 -6.93 -19.78 -6.97
CA ILE A 199 -5.85 -20.07 -6.03
C ILE A 199 -6.37 -21.07 -4.99
N ASN A 200 -5.68 -22.20 -4.86
CA ASN A 200 -6.02 -23.20 -3.84
C ASN A 200 -5.54 -22.74 -2.45
N LEU A 201 -6.48 -22.29 -1.61
CA LEU A 201 -6.17 -21.78 -0.28
C LEU A 201 -5.70 -22.87 0.67
N ASN A 202 -6.18 -24.11 0.53
CA ASN A 202 -5.68 -25.24 1.33
C ASN A 202 -4.19 -25.47 1.14
N LYS A 203 -3.68 -25.40 -0.11
CA LYS A 203 -2.24 -25.51 -0.39
C LYS A 203 -1.46 -24.29 0.10
N LYS A 204 -2.03 -23.08 -0.05
CA LYS A 204 -1.39 -21.83 0.39
C LYS A 204 -1.09 -21.88 1.90
N VAL A 205 -2.06 -22.30 2.71
CA VAL A 205 -1.95 -22.30 4.17
C VAL A 205 -1.16 -23.49 4.76
N GLU A 206 -0.67 -24.43 3.94
CA GLU A 206 0.25 -25.50 4.41
C GLU A 206 1.59 -24.92 4.87
N ASN A 207 2.06 -23.87 4.18
CA ASN A 207 3.35 -23.23 4.44
C ASN A 207 3.24 -21.88 5.16
N GLU A 208 2.02 -21.37 5.37
CA GLU A 208 1.77 -20.06 5.98
C GLU A 208 1.19 -20.16 7.40
N ASP A 209 1.74 -19.35 8.30
CA ASP A 209 1.22 -19.18 9.65
C ASP A 209 0.03 -18.23 9.68
N VAL A 210 -1.12 -18.71 9.20
CA VAL A 210 -2.40 -18.02 9.40
C VAL A 210 -2.78 -18.09 10.88
N ILE A 211 -3.00 -16.92 11.49
CA ILE A 211 -3.38 -16.75 12.89
C ILE A 211 -4.79 -16.20 12.95
N LEU A 212 -5.70 -16.99 13.50
CA LEU A 212 -7.08 -16.60 13.72
C LEU A 212 -7.34 -16.49 15.22
N VAL A 213 -7.52 -15.28 15.74
CA VAL A 213 -7.76 -15.04 17.18
C VAL A 213 -9.10 -14.33 17.36
N GLY A 214 -9.90 -14.79 18.34
CA GLY A 214 -11.15 -14.13 18.73
C GLY A 214 -12.31 -14.28 17.74
N ARG A 215 -12.19 -15.15 16.73
CA ARG A 215 -13.20 -15.35 15.66
C ARG A 215 -13.93 -16.70 15.75
N GLU A 216 -14.00 -17.30 16.93
CA GLU A 216 -14.56 -18.64 17.13
C GLU A 216 -16.05 -18.72 16.80
N LYS A 217 -16.83 -17.72 17.24
CA LYS A 217 -18.28 -17.64 16.99
C LYS A 217 -18.57 -17.48 15.50
N GLU A 218 -17.81 -16.65 14.80
CA GLU A 218 -17.95 -16.44 13.37
C GLU A 218 -17.58 -17.71 12.59
N MET A 219 -16.51 -18.41 12.99
CA MET A 219 -16.14 -19.70 12.41
C MET A 219 -17.22 -20.76 12.60
N GLU A 220 -17.81 -20.87 13.78
CA GLU A 220 -18.92 -21.79 14.05
C GLU A 220 -20.13 -21.48 13.15
N ARG A 221 -20.45 -20.20 12.96
CA ARG A 221 -21.50 -19.78 12.02
C ARG A 221 -21.18 -20.15 10.57
N ILE A 222 -19.92 -20.09 10.14
CA ILE A 222 -19.50 -20.53 8.81
C ILE A 222 -19.69 -22.04 8.65
N PHE A 223 -19.28 -22.84 9.65
CA PHE A 223 -19.49 -24.29 9.64
C PHE A 223 -20.98 -24.64 9.53
N ASN A 224 -21.80 -24.03 10.38
CA ASN A 224 -23.24 -24.24 10.40
C ASN A 224 -23.88 -23.80 9.09
N SER A 225 -23.40 -22.72 8.48
CA SER A 225 -23.91 -22.23 7.19
C SER A 225 -23.54 -23.18 6.05
N LEU A 226 -22.26 -23.53 5.87
CA LEU A 226 -21.82 -24.43 4.80
C LEU A 226 -22.42 -25.85 4.92
N GLY A 227 -22.78 -26.26 6.14
CA GLY A 227 -23.39 -27.55 6.40
C GLY A 227 -24.88 -27.67 6.11
N ARG A 228 -25.57 -26.57 5.79
CA ARG A 228 -27.01 -26.59 5.49
C ARG A 228 -27.31 -27.20 4.12
N LYS A 229 -28.52 -27.76 3.99
CA LYS A 229 -29.07 -28.22 2.70
C LYS A 229 -29.47 -27.06 1.79
N SER A 230 -29.92 -25.95 2.37
CA SER A 230 -30.33 -24.70 1.69
C SER A 230 -29.75 -23.50 2.42
N LYS A 231 -29.44 -22.39 1.72
CA LYS A 231 -28.69 -21.25 2.27
C LYS A 231 -27.29 -21.66 2.76
N ASN A 232 -26.61 -22.45 1.94
CA ASN A 232 -25.28 -23.00 2.22
C ASN A 232 -24.13 -22.11 1.76
N ASN A 233 -24.40 -20.82 1.53
CA ASN A 233 -23.42 -19.85 1.05
C ASN A 233 -23.23 -18.76 2.11
N PRO A 234 -22.19 -18.84 2.96
CA PRO A 234 -21.88 -17.77 3.89
C PRO A 234 -21.50 -16.49 3.16
N LEU A 235 -21.97 -15.35 3.65
CA LEU A 235 -21.56 -14.03 3.18
C LEU A 235 -20.95 -13.25 4.36
N LEU A 236 -19.63 -13.04 4.29
CA LEU A 236 -18.86 -12.28 5.28
C LEU A 236 -19.07 -10.79 5.02
N ILE A 237 -19.74 -10.12 5.96
CA ILE A 237 -20.06 -8.69 5.86
C ILE A 237 -19.31 -7.95 6.96
N GLY A 238 -18.55 -6.93 6.59
CA GLY A 238 -17.96 -5.99 7.54
C GLY A 238 -17.06 -4.99 6.84
N ASP A 239 -16.36 -4.14 7.56
CA ASP A 239 -15.54 -3.11 6.95
C ASP A 239 -14.29 -3.67 6.23
N PRO A 240 -13.57 -2.88 5.43
CA PRO A 240 -12.24 -3.25 4.95
C PRO A 240 -11.24 -3.40 6.11
N GLY A 241 -10.25 -4.28 5.97
CA GLY A 241 -9.15 -4.42 6.94
C GLY A 241 -9.41 -5.28 8.19
N ILE A 242 -10.66 -5.64 8.50
CA ILE A 242 -11.00 -6.48 9.69
C ILE A 242 -10.66 -7.98 9.57
N GLY A 243 -10.10 -8.41 8.43
CA GLY A 243 -9.60 -9.77 8.21
C GLY A 243 -10.60 -10.79 7.63
N LYS A 244 -11.41 -10.41 6.64
CA LYS A 244 -12.36 -11.32 5.96
C LYS A 244 -11.66 -12.51 5.31
N THR A 245 -10.64 -12.23 4.51
CA THR A 245 -9.82 -13.23 3.81
C THR A 245 -9.11 -14.14 4.79
N ALA A 246 -8.59 -13.58 5.90
CA ALA A 246 -7.93 -14.34 6.97
C ALA A 246 -8.87 -15.36 7.64
N ILE A 247 -10.18 -15.08 7.76
CA ILE A 247 -11.17 -16.05 8.26
C ILE A 247 -11.30 -17.25 7.31
N VAL A 248 -11.28 -17.02 6.00
CA VAL A 248 -11.38 -18.08 4.99
C VAL A 248 -10.09 -18.91 4.92
N GLU A 249 -8.93 -18.26 5.04
CA GLU A 249 -7.65 -18.95 5.18
C GLU A 249 -7.59 -19.77 6.48
N GLY A 250 -8.12 -19.24 7.58
CA GLY A 250 -8.28 -19.96 8.85
C GLY A 250 -9.19 -21.18 8.72
N LEU A 251 -10.26 -21.08 7.92
CA LEU A 251 -11.11 -22.22 7.57
C LEU A 251 -10.33 -23.29 6.79
N ALA A 252 -9.57 -22.90 5.75
CA ALA A 252 -8.75 -23.83 4.98
C ALA A 252 -7.75 -24.58 5.88
N LYS A 253 -7.11 -23.88 6.82
CA LYS A 253 -6.17 -24.45 7.78
C LYS A 253 -6.85 -25.44 8.74
N LYS A 254 -8.07 -25.16 9.19
CA LYS A 254 -8.86 -26.11 10.01
C LYS A 254 -9.27 -27.34 9.21
N ILE A 255 -9.62 -27.20 7.93
CA ILE A 255 -9.94 -28.35 7.07
C ILE A 255 -8.71 -29.26 6.92
N ASN A 256 -7.53 -28.69 6.65
CA ASN A 256 -6.28 -29.46 6.52
C ASN A 256 -5.90 -30.21 7.81
N ARG A 257 -6.30 -29.68 8.97
CA ARG A 257 -6.06 -30.28 10.29
C ARG A 257 -7.21 -31.17 10.77
N GLU A 258 -8.22 -31.40 9.94
CA GLU A 258 -9.43 -32.17 10.27
C GLU A 258 -10.21 -31.62 11.49
N GLN A 259 -10.05 -30.32 11.78
CA GLN A 259 -10.72 -29.60 12.88
C GLN A 259 -12.05 -28.96 12.43
N VAL A 260 -12.79 -29.65 11.57
CA VAL A 260 -14.07 -29.22 11.00
C VAL A 260 -15.11 -30.32 11.10
N PRO A 261 -16.41 -30.01 11.04
CA PRO A 261 -17.44 -31.05 11.02
C PRO A 261 -17.30 -31.98 9.80
N GLN A 262 -17.81 -33.21 9.91
CA GLN A 262 -17.61 -34.29 8.93
C GLN A 262 -17.98 -33.90 7.48
N ASN A 263 -19.01 -33.08 7.31
CA ASN A 263 -19.48 -32.61 6.00
C ASN A 263 -18.51 -31.65 5.27
N LEU A 264 -17.51 -31.12 5.98
CA LEU A 264 -16.47 -30.23 5.47
C LEU A 264 -15.09 -30.90 5.38
N LEU A 265 -14.96 -32.16 5.80
CA LEU A 265 -13.73 -32.92 5.62
C LEU A 265 -13.43 -33.08 4.13
N ASN A 266 -12.13 -33.02 3.79
CA ASN A 266 -11.59 -33.14 2.43
C ASN A 266 -12.08 -32.09 1.42
N LYS A 267 -12.78 -31.04 1.86
CA LYS A 267 -13.20 -29.94 0.97
C LYS A 267 -12.00 -29.05 0.61
N LYS A 268 -12.00 -28.57 -0.63
CA LYS A 268 -11.00 -27.64 -1.18
C LYS A 268 -11.62 -26.26 -1.32
N ILE A 269 -10.98 -25.26 -0.75
CA ILE A 269 -11.34 -23.86 -0.89
C ILE A 269 -10.51 -23.26 -2.02
N LEU A 270 -11.19 -22.82 -3.07
CA LEU A 270 -10.60 -22.22 -4.25
C LEU A 270 -11.00 -20.74 -4.31
N SER A 271 -10.03 -19.84 -4.16
CA SER A 271 -10.24 -18.39 -4.29
C SER A 271 -10.27 -18.02 -5.76
N LEU A 272 -11.36 -17.42 -6.22
CA LEU A 272 -11.50 -16.94 -7.59
C LEU A 272 -10.76 -15.61 -7.76
N ASP A 273 -9.84 -15.54 -8.72
CA ASP A 273 -9.16 -14.29 -9.08
C ASP A 273 -9.90 -13.59 -10.22
N ILE A 274 -10.72 -12.60 -9.88
CA ILE A 274 -11.53 -11.85 -10.86
C ILE A 274 -10.62 -11.13 -11.88
N ALA A 275 -9.44 -10.66 -11.48
CA ALA A 275 -8.53 -9.95 -12.37
C ALA A 275 -7.99 -10.88 -13.47
N LEU A 276 -7.66 -12.14 -13.12
CA LEU A 276 -7.27 -13.16 -14.09
C LEU A 276 -8.41 -13.56 -15.03
N VAL A 277 -9.65 -13.60 -14.56
CA VAL A 277 -10.81 -13.92 -15.41
C VAL A 277 -11.04 -12.82 -16.46
N VAL A 278 -10.87 -11.55 -16.07
CA VAL A 278 -10.98 -10.37 -16.97
C VAL A 278 -9.77 -10.24 -17.89
N ALA A 279 -8.59 -10.71 -17.47
CA ALA A 279 -7.37 -10.61 -18.28
C ALA A 279 -7.54 -11.30 -19.63
N GLY A 280 -7.34 -10.54 -20.71
CA GLY A 280 -7.48 -11.06 -22.08
C GLY A 280 -8.91 -11.35 -22.53
N THR A 281 -9.93 -10.81 -21.85
CA THR A 281 -11.29 -10.67 -22.43
C THR A 281 -11.44 -9.28 -23.01
N ASN A 282 -11.73 -9.17 -24.31
CA ASN A 282 -11.98 -7.87 -24.96
C ASN A 282 -13.48 -7.52 -24.93
N PHE A 283 -14.34 -8.53 -24.79
CA PHE A 283 -15.79 -8.38 -24.79
C PHE A 283 -16.40 -8.95 -23.52
N ARG A 284 -17.47 -8.31 -23.03
CA ARG A 284 -18.23 -8.75 -21.85
C ARG A 284 -18.71 -10.20 -21.95
N GLY A 285 -19.12 -10.65 -23.14
CA GLY A 285 -19.60 -12.02 -23.36
C GLY A 285 -18.51 -13.09 -23.15
N GLU A 286 -17.24 -12.77 -23.44
CA GLU A 286 -16.12 -13.69 -23.21
C GLU A 286 -15.87 -13.87 -21.72
N PHE A 287 -15.97 -12.80 -20.94
CA PHE A 287 -15.89 -12.85 -19.48
C PHE A 287 -17.02 -13.70 -18.89
N GLU A 288 -18.26 -13.45 -19.32
CA GLU A 288 -19.42 -14.22 -18.86
C GLU A 288 -19.30 -15.71 -19.20
N GLN A 289 -18.81 -16.04 -20.40
CA GLN A 289 -18.58 -17.43 -20.81
C GLN A 289 -17.47 -18.09 -19.98
N ARG A 290 -16.33 -17.43 -19.76
CA ARG A 290 -15.26 -17.96 -18.90
C ARG A 290 -15.73 -18.23 -17.48
N LEU A 291 -16.47 -17.27 -16.90
CA LEU A 291 -17.01 -17.43 -15.56
C LEU A 291 -18.02 -18.58 -15.50
N LYS A 292 -18.85 -18.74 -16.53
CA LYS A 292 -19.77 -19.87 -16.66
C LYS A 292 -19.03 -21.20 -16.69
N ASP A 293 -17.95 -21.31 -17.46
CA ASP A 293 -17.13 -22.53 -17.57
C ASP A 293 -16.48 -22.88 -16.22
N ILE A 294 -15.93 -21.88 -15.50
CA ILE A 294 -15.35 -22.05 -14.15
C ILE A 294 -16.41 -22.55 -13.16
N LEU A 295 -17.59 -21.92 -13.15
CA LEU A 295 -18.67 -22.28 -12.24
C LEU A 295 -19.27 -23.65 -12.57
N GLN A 296 -19.29 -24.04 -13.84
CA GLN A 296 -19.71 -25.37 -14.27
C GLN A 296 -18.76 -26.44 -13.75
N GLU A 297 -17.44 -26.29 -13.93
CA GLU A 297 -16.44 -27.20 -13.35
C GLU A 297 -16.57 -27.32 -11.83
N ALA A 298 -16.85 -26.21 -11.14
CA ALA A 298 -17.08 -26.22 -9.71
C ALA A 298 -18.38 -26.95 -9.31
N SER A 299 -19.42 -26.87 -10.14
CA SER A 299 -20.69 -27.57 -9.89
C SER A 299 -20.60 -29.09 -10.05
N GLU A 300 -19.72 -29.57 -10.93
CA GLU A 300 -19.45 -30.98 -11.14
C GLU A 300 -18.61 -31.57 -9.98
N ASN A 301 -17.87 -30.71 -9.26
CA ASN A 301 -16.99 -31.11 -8.18
C ASN A 301 -17.54 -30.75 -6.79
N LYS A 302 -18.24 -31.70 -6.16
CA LYS A 302 -18.85 -31.54 -4.83
C LYS A 302 -17.87 -31.23 -3.70
N ASP A 303 -16.57 -31.43 -3.91
CA ASP A 303 -15.53 -31.15 -2.91
C ASP A 303 -15.01 -29.73 -2.95
N VAL A 304 -15.42 -28.93 -3.92
CA VAL A 304 -14.98 -27.55 -4.09
C VAL A 304 -15.91 -26.58 -3.35
N ILE A 305 -15.30 -25.62 -2.66
CA ILE A 305 -15.94 -24.42 -2.12
C ILE A 305 -15.26 -23.22 -2.79
N ILE A 306 -16.03 -22.40 -3.49
CA ILE A 306 -15.49 -21.22 -4.16
C ILE A 306 -15.47 -20.05 -3.16
N PHE A 307 -14.33 -19.40 -2.98
CA PHE A 307 -14.24 -18.13 -2.29
C PHE A 307 -14.22 -16.99 -3.31
N ILE A 308 -15.14 -16.04 -3.16
CA ILE A 308 -15.22 -14.84 -3.99
C ILE A 308 -15.02 -13.65 -3.05
N ASP A 309 -13.81 -13.09 -3.09
CA ASP A 309 -13.58 -11.81 -2.45
C ASP A 309 -14.30 -10.71 -3.23
N GLU A 310 -14.76 -9.67 -2.53
CA GLU A 310 -15.50 -8.56 -3.15
C GLU A 310 -16.64 -9.01 -4.09
N ILE A 311 -17.51 -9.91 -3.62
CA ILE A 311 -18.58 -10.53 -4.44
C ILE A 311 -19.53 -9.51 -5.09
N HIS A 312 -19.63 -8.30 -4.55
CA HIS A 312 -20.38 -7.21 -5.15
C HIS A 312 -19.81 -6.76 -6.51
N GLY A 313 -18.51 -6.94 -6.76
CA GLY A 313 -17.84 -6.59 -8.01
C GLY A 313 -18.36 -7.38 -9.21
N ILE A 314 -18.89 -8.59 -8.98
CA ILE A 314 -19.50 -9.44 -10.02
C ILE A 314 -21.03 -9.39 -10.04
N VAL A 315 -21.67 -8.78 -9.03
CA VAL A 315 -23.14 -8.71 -8.89
C VAL A 315 -23.70 -7.30 -9.14
N GLY A 316 -22.92 -6.25 -8.92
CA GLY A 316 -23.42 -4.89 -8.70
C GLY A 316 -23.32 -3.90 -9.88
N ALA A 317 -22.84 -4.33 -11.04
CA ALA A 317 -22.52 -3.46 -12.16
C ALA A 317 -23.70 -2.86 -12.96
N GLY A 318 -24.93 -3.31 -12.72
CA GLY A 318 -26.02 -3.21 -13.70
C GLY A 318 -26.56 -1.81 -14.04
N ASN A 319 -26.10 -0.72 -13.41
CA ASN A 319 -26.70 0.62 -13.58
C ASN A 319 -25.75 1.71 -14.11
N ALA A 320 -24.48 1.40 -14.37
CA ALA A 320 -23.56 2.32 -15.03
C ALA A 320 -22.88 1.59 -16.19
N SER A 321 -22.73 2.30 -17.31
CA SER A 321 -22.30 1.81 -18.63
C SER A 321 -20.87 1.24 -18.69
N GLY A 322 -20.57 0.19 -17.91
CA GLY A 322 -19.24 -0.42 -17.90
C GLY A 322 -18.92 -1.48 -16.84
N GLY A 323 -19.83 -1.85 -15.92
CA GLY A 323 -19.52 -2.89 -14.94
C GLY A 323 -19.82 -4.33 -15.43
N LEU A 324 -19.18 -5.32 -14.80
CA LEU A 324 -19.38 -6.76 -15.01
C LEU A 324 -20.60 -7.27 -14.22
N ASP A 325 -21.67 -7.72 -14.89
CA ASP A 325 -22.85 -8.28 -14.22
C ASP A 325 -22.99 -9.78 -14.50
N ALA A 326 -22.50 -10.58 -13.55
CA ALA A 326 -22.56 -12.04 -13.55
C ALA A 326 -23.66 -12.59 -12.61
N ALA A 327 -24.52 -11.72 -12.06
CA ALA A 327 -25.58 -12.16 -11.14
C ALA A 327 -26.51 -13.19 -11.79
N ASN A 328 -26.79 -13.01 -13.09
CA ASN A 328 -27.64 -13.93 -13.87
C ASN A 328 -27.04 -15.33 -14.04
N ILE A 329 -25.70 -15.47 -13.98
CA ILE A 329 -25.00 -16.75 -14.08
C ILE A 329 -24.96 -17.45 -12.71
N LEU A 330 -24.78 -16.68 -11.64
CA LEU A 330 -24.71 -17.21 -10.28
C LEU A 330 -26.08 -17.65 -9.73
N LYS A 331 -27.15 -16.90 -10.01
CA LYS A 331 -28.50 -17.14 -9.45
C LYS A 331 -29.00 -18.58 -9.64
N PRO A 332 -28.94 -19.20 -10.84
CA PRO A 332 -29.42 -20.56 -11.04
C PRO A 332 -28.62 -21.58 -10.23
N LEU A 333 -27.29 -21.46 -10.24
CA LEU A 333 -26.37 -22.41 -9.57
C LEU A 333 -26.51 -22.34 -8.05
N LEU A 334 -26.65 -21.13 -7.50
CA LEU A 334 -26.94 -20.91 -6.08
C LEU A 334 -28.36 -21.36 -5.71
N THR A 335 -29.32 -21.20 -6.63
CA THR A 335 -30.72 -21.60 -6.42
C THR A 335 -30.87 -23.10 -6.29
N GLN A 336 -30.16 -23.84 -7.17
CA GLN A 336 -30.13 -25.30 -7.21
C GLN A 336 -29.22 -25.91 -6.14
N GLY A 337 -28.39 -25.10 -5.47
CA GLY A 337 -27.37 -25.59 -4.53
C GLY A 337 -26.27 -26.38 -5.21
N ALA A 338 -26.09 -26.17 -6.53
CA ALA A 338 -25.11 -26.87 -7.36
C ALA A 338 -23.67 -26.46 -7.02
N ILE A 339 -23.49 -25.21 -6.58
CA ILE A 339 -22.22 -24.68 -6.08
C ILE A 339 -22.33 -24.31 -4.60
N ARG A 340 -21.20 -24.38 -3.89
CA ARG A 340 -21.02 -23.77 -2.56
C ARG A 340 -20.01 -22.66 -2.68
N CYS A 341 -20.37 -21.47 -2.20
CA CYS A 341 -19.43 -20.37 -2.14
C CYS A 341 -19.42 -19.63 -0.81
N ILE A 342 -18.29 -19.00 -0.52
CA ILE A 342 -18.12 -18.03 0.55
C ILE A 342 -17.91 -16.69 -0.15
N GLY A 343 -18.79 -15.72 0.11
CA GLY A 343 -18.62 -14.35 -0.38
C GLY A 343 -18.07 -13.43 0.71
N ALA A 344 -17.33 -12.39 0.31
CA ALA A 344 -16.97 -11.28 1.19
C ALA A 344 -17.38 -9.93 0.57
N THR A 345 -17.91 -9.01 1.38
CA THR A 345 -18.34 -7.67 0.94
C THR A 345 -18.42 -6.69 2.11
N THR A 346 -18.48 -5.39 1.83
CA THR A 346 -18.76 -4.37 2.84
C THR A 346 -20.25 -4.24 3.14
N LEU A 347 -20.59 -3.61 4.27
CA LEU A 347 -22.00 -3.39 4.64
C LEU A 347 -22.72 -2.49 3.63
N GLU A 348 -22.01 -1.49 3.09
CA GLU A 348 -22.54 -0.55 2.10
C GLU A 348 -22.90 -1.25 0.78
N GLU A 349 -21.99 -2.06 0.27
CA GLU A 349 -22.19 -2.87 -0.94
C GLU A 349 -23.29 -3.92 -0.77
N TYR A 350 -23.34 -4.58 0.40
CA TYR A 350 -24.39 -5.53 0.71
C TYR A 350 -25.78 -4.90 0.57
N LYS A 351 -25.99 -3.73 1.20
CA LYS A 351 -27.26 -2.99 1.11
C LYS A 351 -27.56 -2.52 -0.31
N LYS A 352 -26.53 -2.12 -1.07
CA LYS A 352 -26.69 -1.58 -2.41
C LYS A 352 -27.02 -2.64 -3.46
N TYR A 353 -26.38 -3.80 -3.39
CA TYR A 353 -26.36 -4.78 -4.49
C TYR A 353 -26.95 -6.16 -4.13
N ILE A 354 -26.86 -6.60 -2.87
CA ILE A 354 -27.26 -7.97 -2.49
C ILE A 354 -28.62 -7.99 -1.80
N GLU A 355 -28.85 -7.08 -0.84
CA GLU A 355 -30.11 -7.00 -0.08
C GLU A 355 -31.31 -6.64 -0.97
N LYS A 356 -31.09 -5.84 -2.03
CA LYS A 356 -32.13 -5.47 -2.99
C LYS A 356 -32.52 -6.63 -3.93
N ASP A 357 -31.68 -7.65 -4.06
CA ASP A 357 -31.92 -8.79 -4.94
C ASP A 357 -32.46 -9.99 -4.14
N SER A 358 -33.78 -10.19 -4.24
CA SER A 358 -34.47 -11.26 -3.50
C SER A 358 -34.02 -12.69 -3.83
N ALA A 359 -33.32 -12.92 -4.95
CA ALA A 359 -32.79 -14.25 -5.29
C ALA A 359 -31.49 -14.52 -4.53
N LEU A 360 -30.59 -13.53 -4.49
CA LEU A 360 -29.29 -13.62 -3.82
C LEU A 360 -29.45 -13.56 -2.30
N GLU A 361 -30.27 -12.65 -1.78
CA GLU A 361 -30.58 -12.53 -0.35
C GLU A 361 -31.11 -13.85 0.24
N ARG A 362 -31.94 -14.58 -0.52
CA ARG A 362 -32.47 -15.88 -0.09
C ARG A 362 -31.45 -17.02 -0.14
N ARG A 363 -30.28 -16.84 -0.76
CA ARG A 363 -29.26 -17.90 -0.91
C ARG A 363 -27.99 -17.66 -0.12
N PHE A 364 -27.67 -16.41 0.17
CA PHE A 364 -26.60 -16.06 1.08
C PHE A 364 -27.08 -16.02 2.54
N GLN A 365 -26.20 -16.47 3.44
CA GLN A 365 -26.40 -16.34 4.88
C GLN A 365 -25.46 -15.23 5.39
N PRO A 366 -25.98 -14.06 5.81
CA PRO A 366 -25.13 -12.97 6.27
C PRO A 366 -24.47 -13.31 7.62
N ILE A 367 -23.16 -13.10 7.69
CA ILE A 367 -22.32 -13.21 8.88
C ILE A 367 -21.62 -11.85 9.06
N ILE A 368 -22.11 -11.07 10.02
CA ILE A 368 -21.57 -9.75 10.33
C ILE A 368 -20.30 -9.92 11.17
N LEU A 369 -19.21 -9.38 10.65
CA LEU A 369 -17.91 -9.32 11.30
C LEU A 369 -17.73 -7.94 11.92
N LYS A 370 -17.35 -7.92 13.20
CA LYS A 370 -17.02 -6.69 13.91
C LYS A 370 -15.51 -6.44 13.88
N GLU A 371 -15.11 -5.19 14.10
CA GLU A 371 -13.72 -4.86 14.40
C GLU A 371 -13.23 -5.66 15.63
N PRO A 372 -12.03 -6.30 15.58
CA PRO A 372 -11.46 -6.98 16.73
C PRO A 372 -11.26 -6.04 17.91
N SER A 373 -11.39 -6.57 19.13
CA SER A 373 -11.05 -5.82 20.33
C SER A 373 -9.55 -5.47 20.35
N LYS A 374 -9.14 -4.42 21.08
CA LYS A 374 -7.71 -4.08 21.24
C LYS A 374 -6.87 -5.27 21.72
N ALA A 375 -7.43 -6.08 22.62
CA ALA A 375 -6.76 -7.27 23.13
C ALA A 375 -6.59 -8.37 22.07
N ASP A 376 -7.60 -8.57 21.22
CA ASP A 376 -7.53 -9.55 20.12
C ASP A 376 -6.62 -9.07 19.01
N ALA A 377 -6.69 -7.77 18.66
CA ALA A 377 -5.78 -7.13 17.70
C ALA A 377 -4.32 -7.31 18.15
N LEU A 378 -4.00 -7.08 19.42
CA LEU A 378 -2.65 -7.30 19.94
C LEU A 378 -2.18 -8.75 19.79
N LYS A 379 -3.05 -9.74 20.04
CA LYS A 379 -2.71 -11.16 19.82
C LYS A 379 -2.47 -11.48 18.35
N ILE A 380 -3.25 -10.89 17.44
CA ILE A 380 -3.05 -11.01 15.99
C ILE A 380 -1.68 -10.44 15.60
N ILE A 381 -1.37 -9.23 16.05
CA ILE A 381 -0.09 -8.55 15.79
C ILE A 381 1.09 -9.38 16.32
N LYS A 382 1.01 -9.90 17.56
CA LYS A 382 2.07 -10.75 18.14
C LYS A 382 2.28 -12.04 17.36
N GLY A 383 1.22 -12.60 16.77
CA GLY A 383 1.33 -13.78 15.93
C GLY A 383 2.07 -13.50 14.61
N ILE A 384 1.73 -12.42 13.91
CA ILE A 384 2.32 -12.09 12.61
C ILE A 384 3.70 -11.41 12.73
N LYS A 385 4.05 -10.90 13.92
CA LYS A 385 5.31 -10.23 14.27
C LYS A 385 6.53 -10.89 13.64
N LYS A 386 6.67 -12.21 13.79
CA LYS A 386 7.82 -12.98 13.29
C LYS A 386 7.98 -12.91 11.78
N ASN A 387 6.89 -12.81 11.03
CA ASN A 387 6.92 -12.73 9.57
C ASN A 387 7.51 -11.38 9.13
N TYR A 388 7.09 -10.28 9.76
CA TYR A 388 7.61 -8.94 9.50
C TYR A 388 9.06 -8.78 9.98
N GLU A 389 9.42 -9.33 11.14
CA GLU A 389 10.80 -9.37 11.63
C GLU A 389 11.74 -10.06 10.63
N LYS A 390 11.30 -11.20 10.08
CA LYS A 390 12.07 -11.96 9.09
C LYS A 390 12.17 -11.23 7.75
N PHE A 391 11.09 -10.61 7.29
CA PHE A 391 11.04 -9.90 6.01
C PHE A 391 11.88 -8.61 6.03
N HIS A 392 11.77 -7.84 7.11
CA HIS A 392 12.49 -6.57 7.25
C HIS A 392 13.88 -6.69 7.86
N HIS A 393 14.22 -7.83 8.46
CA HIS A 393 15.44 -8.03 9.25
C HIS A 393 15.52 -7.09 10.47
N VAL A 394 14.40 -6.92 11.14
CA VAL A 394 14.24 -6.09 12.35
C VAL A 394 13.78 -6.96 13.52
N THR A 395 13.91 -6.44 14.74
CA THR A 395 13.31 -7.00 15.95
C THR A 395 12.30 -6.01 16.47
N ILE A 396 11.05 -6.43 16.57
CA ILE A 396 9.97 -5.59 17.05
C ILE A 396 9.86 -5.83 18.56
N THR A 397 9.90 -4.80 19.40
CA THR A 397 9.68 -5.03 20.84
C THR A 397 8.20 -5.26 21.15
N ASP A 398 7.92 -5.85 22.31
CA ASP A 398 6.52 -6.05 22.72
C ASP A 398 5.84 -4.71 23.06
N GLU A 399 6.60 -3.75 23.57
CA GLU A 399 6.15 -2.36 23.77
C GLU A 399 5.76 -1.72 22.44
N ALA A 400 6.55 -1.91 21.38
CA ALA A 400 6.22 -1.41 20.04
C ALA A 400 4.92 -2.04 19.50
N THR A 401 4.67 -3.33 19.75
CA THR A 401 3.40 -3.96 19.33
C THR A 401 2.19 -3.42 20.10
N ASN A 402 2.34 -3.15 21.39
CA ASN A 402 1.29 -2.53 22.21
C ASN A 402 1.02 -1.11 21.74
N ALA A 403 2.07 -0.31 21.55
CA ALA A 403 1.99 1.05 21.05
C ALA A 403 1.35 1.12 19.67
N ALA A 404 1.68 0.20 18.76
CA ALA A 404 1.07 0.14 17.43
C ALA A 404 -0.45 -0.01 17.50
N VAL A 405 -0.97 -0.89 18.38
CA VAL A 405 -2.42 -1.10 18.55
C VAL A 405 -3.08 0.08 19.27
N GLU A 406 -2.47 0.59 20.33
CA GLU A 406 -3.04 1.67 21.13
C GLU A 406 -3.08 2.99 20.36
N LEU A 407 -1.94 3.39 19.80
CA LEU A 407 -1.79 4.67 19.12
C LEU A 407 -2.53 4.66 17.77
N SER A 408 -2.53 3.56 17.00
CA SER A 408 -3.34 3.47 15.78
C SER A 408 -4.84 3.54 16.09
N SER A 409 -5.31 2.91 17.16
CA SER A 409 -6.72 3.00 17.57
C SER A 409 -7.12 4.41 18.00
N ARG A 410 -6.17 5.16 18.58
CA ARG A 410 -6.43 6.52 19.07
C ARG A 410 -6.37 7.56 17.94
N TYR A 411 -5.39 7.46 17.05
CA TYR A 411 -5.07 8.51 16.07
C TYR A 411 -5.49 8.18 14.63
N ILE A 412 -5.71 6.91 14.28
CA ILE A 412 -6.14 6.46 12.95
C ILE A 412 -7.56 5.88 13.06
N GLN A 413 -8.57 6.72 12.81
CA GLN A 413 -9.99 6.40 13.03
C GLN A 413 -10.77 6.04 11.76
N ASP A 414 -10.23 6.36 10.60
CA ASP A 414 -10.79 6.05 9.27
C ASP A 414 -10.51 4.61 8.83
N ARG A 415 -9.67 3.89 9.57
CA ARG A 415 -9.34 2.48 9.34
C ARG A 415 -9.65 1.62 10.56
N PHE A 416 -9.80 0.33 10.31
CA PHE A 416 -10.18 -0.66 11.31
C PHE A 416 -8.99 -1.56 11.69
N GLN A 417 -9.03 -2.12 12.90
CA GLN A 417 -8.12 -3.18 13.32
C GLN A 417 -8.42 -4.51 12.61
N PRO A 418 -7.43 -5.40 12.41
CA PRO A 418 -6.01 -5.23 12.77
C PRO A 418 -5.19 -4.44 11.73
N ASP A 419 -5.72 -4.24 10.51
CA ASP A 419 -5.03 -3.67 9.34
C ASP A 419 -4.20 -2.42 9.64
N LYS A 420 -4.81 -1.40 10.28
CA LYS A 420 -4.08 -0.17 10.62
C LYS A 420 -2.86 -0.35 11.52
N SER A 421 -2.87 -1.36 12.39
CA SER A 421 -1.70 -1.67 13.24
C SER A 421 -0.64 -2.45 12.48
N ILE A 422 -1.06 -3.30 11.55
CA ILE A 422 -0.17 -4.07 10.67
C ILE A 422 0.58 -3.10 9.76
N ASP A 423 -0.16 -2.24 9.06
CA ASP A 423 0.39 -1.20 8.19
C ASP A 423 1.41 -0.34 8.93
N LEU A 424 1.07 0.09 10.15
CA LEU A 424 1.95 0.93 10.95
C LEU A 424 3.26 0.24 11.34
N ILE A 425 3.21 -1.05 11.68
CA ILE A 425 4.40 -1.84 11.99
C ILE A 425 5.25 -2.04 10.73
N ASP A 426 4.61 -2.35 9.60
CA ASP A 426 5.27 -2.59 8.32
C ASP A 426 5.98 -1.32 7.82
N GLU A 427 5.29 -0.17 7.86
CA GLU A 427 5.84 1.14 7.48
C GLU A 427 6.99 1.54 8.41
N THR A 428 6.86 1.31 9.71
CA THR A 428 7.93 1.61 10.69
C THR A 428 9.17 0.75 10.42
N ALA A 429 8.98 -0.55 10.16
CA ALA A 429 10.08 -1.46 9.84
C ALA A 429 10.79 -1.08 8.55
N SER A 430 10.02 -0.74 7.51
CA SER A 430 10.53 -0.27 6.23
C SER A 430 11.32 1.04 6.38
N ARG A 431 10.79 2.02 7.14
CA ARG A 431 11.44 3.31 7.42
C ARG A 431 12.79 3.14 8.11
N ILE A 432 12.85 2.35 9.18
CA ILE A 432 14.09 2.11 9.93
C ILE A 432 15.13 1.45 9.02
N LYS A 433 14.70 0.48 8.20
CA LYS A 433 15.58 -0.20 7.24
C LYS A 433 16.13 0.75 6.18
N SER A 434 15.31 1.67 5.66
CA SER A 434 15.72 2.63 4.63
C SER A 434 16.66 3.72 5.13
N GLN A 435 16.70 4.00 6.44
CA GLN A 435 17.59 5.01 7.02
C GLN A 435 19.05 4.54 7.14
N ILE A 436 19.33 3.28 6.82
CA ILE A 436 20.64 2.67 7.07
C ILE A 436 21.40 2.50 5.77
N ASP A 437 22.66 2.92 5.80
CA ASP A 437 23.59 2.69 4.70
C ASP A 437 23.84 1.20 4.50
N ILE A 438 23.81 0.77 3.24
CA ILE A 438 24.12 -0.61 2.85
C ILE A 438 25.51 -0.97 3.39
N SER A 439 25.56 -2.00 4.25
CA SER A 439 26.80 -2.50 4.85
C SER A 439 27.87 -2.76 3.79
N PRO A 440 29.15 -2.46 4.05
CA PRO A 440 30.27 -2.78 3.14
C PRO A 440 30.27 -4.25 2.69
N LEU A 441 29.89 -5.17 3.59
CA LEU A 441 29.75 -6.60 3.30
C LEU A 441 28.68 -6.89 2.25
N THR A 442 27.51 -6.24 2.33
CA THR A 442 26.42 -6.40 1.36
C THR A 442 26.80 -5.81 0.01
N LYS A 443 27.57 -4.72 -0.03
CA LYS A 443 28.13 -4.15 -1.27
C LYS A 443 29.13 -5.12 -1.93
N GLU A 444 30.02 -5.73 -1.14
CA GLU A 444 30.97 -6.72 -1.66
C GLU A 444 30.25 -7.97 -2.18
N LEU A 445 29.26 -8.49 -1.46
CA LEU A 445 28.49 -9.66 -1.89
C LEU A 445 27.82 -9.44 -3.25
N LYS A 446 27.07 -8.33 -3.41
CA LYS A 446 26.43 -8.00 -4.69
C LYS A 446 27.45 -7.86 -5.84
N ARG A 447 28.64 -7.32 -5.56
CA ARG A 447 29.71 -7.20 -6.57
C ARG A 447 30.22 -8.57 -6.99
N VAL A 448 30.35 -9.52 -6.07
CA VAL A 448 30.81 -10.90 -6.37
C VAL A 448 29.72 -11.70 -7.09
N GLU A 449 28.45 -11.58 -6.68
CA GLU A 449 27.31 -12.21 -7.37
C GLU A 449 27.16 -11.74 -8.82
N LYS A 450 27.35 -10.43 -9.08
CA LYS A 450 27.35 -9.90 -10.44
C LYS A 450 28.50 -10.49 -11.27
N LYS A 451 29.70 -10.58 -10.71
CA LYS A 451 30.85 -11.20 -11.39
C LYS A 451 30.61 -12.68 -11.72
N LEU A 452 29.89 -13.40 -10.87
CA LEU A 452 29.52 -14.79 -11.11
C LEU A 452 28.56 -14.91 -12.30
N MET A 453 27.53 -14.07 -12.36
CA MET A 453 26.59 -14.04 -13.49
C MET A 453 27.30 -13.72 -14.80
N ASP A 454 28.12 -12.67 -14.83
CA ASP A 454 28.90 -12.29 -16.02
C ASP A 454 29.84 -13.44 -16.48
N LEU A 455 30.27 -14.29 -15.54
CA LEU A 455 31.14 -15.44 -15.82
C LEU A 455 30.35 -16.64 -16.36
N ILE A 456 29.16 -16.91 -15.81
CA ILE A 456 28.26 -17.97 -16.29
C ILE A 456 27.83 -17.68 -17.72
N ASP A 457 27.46 -16.43 -18.03
CA ASP A 457 27.09 -16.04 -19.39
C ASP A 457 28.23 -16.26 -20.38
N LYS A 458 29.46 -15.83 -20.02
CA LYS A 458 30.67 -16.08 -20.83
C LYS A 458 30.99 -17.55 -20.99
N LYS A 459 30.75 -18.36 -19.97
CA LYS A 459 30.92 -19.82 -20.04
C LYS A 459 29.92 -20.42 -21.04
N HIS A 460 28.66 -19.99 -21.00
CA HIS A 460 27.62 -20.48 -21.91
C HIS A 460 27.89 -20.07 -23.36
N THR A 461 28.40 -18.86 -23.62
CA THR A 461 28.80 -18.45 -24.97
C THR A 461 29.96 -19.29 -25.50
N LEU A 462 30.98 -19.56 -24.68
CA LEU A 462 32.12 -20.40 -25.08
C LEU A 462 31.71 -21.86 -25.35
N ILE A 463 30.73 -22.39 -24.61
CA ILE A 463 30.16 -23.72 -24.88
C ILE A 463 29.39 -23.72 -26.21
N ALA A 464 28.60 -22.66 -26.49
CA ALA A 464 27.89 -22.51 -27.75
C ALA A 464 28.83 -22.35 -28.95
N GLU A 465 30.01 -21.76 -28.74
CA GLU A 465 31.10 -21.61 -29.71
C GLU A 465 32.05 -22.83 -29.75
N GLU A 466 31.73 -23.90 -29.01
CA GLU A 466 32.49 -25.16 -28.98
C GLU A 466 33.94 -25.04 -28.43
N ASN A 467 34.24 -23.96 -27.69
CA ASN A 467 35.52 -23.72 -27.04
C ASN A 467 35.54 -24.28 -25.61
N TYR A 468 35.61 -25.61 -25.51
CA TYR A 468 35.51 -26.34 -24.23
C TYR A 468 36.69 -26.10 -23.28
N ASP A 469 37.89 -25.87 -23.80
CA ASP A 469 39.09 -25.68 -22.98
C ASP A 469 39.04 -24.37 -22.15
N GLU A 470 38.52 -23.29 -22.74
CA GLU A 470 38.31 -22.04 -22.02
C GLU A 470 37.10 -22.10 -21.07
N ALA A 471 36.05 -22.83 -21.44
CA ALA A 471 34.90 -23.07 -20.57
C ALA A 471 35.29 -23.80 -19.27
N ILE A 472 36.24 -24.75 -19.33
CA ILE A 472 36.79 -25.46 -18.16
C ILE A 472 37.56 -24.50 -17.23
N LYS A 473 38.32 -23.54 -17.79
CA LYS A 473 39.03 -22.52 -16.98
C LYS A 473 38.06 -21.58 -16.27
N LEU A 474 36.94 -21.23 -16.90
CA LEU A 474 35.90 -20.42 -16.27
C LEU A 474 35.19 -21.19 -15.15
N ARG A 475 34.94 -22.48 -15.31
CA ARG A 475 34.34 -23.33 -14.25
C ARG A 475 35.13 -23.27 -12.93
N LYS A 476 36.46 -23.32 -12.98
CA LYS A 476 37.29 -23.18 -11.76
C LYS A 476 37.07 -21.84 -11.06
N LYS A 477 36.96 -20.75 -11.82
CA LYS A 477 36.67 -19.41 -11.29
C LYS A 477 35.24 -19.28 -10.75
N GLU A 478 34.29 -20.01 -11.34
CA GLU A 478 32.92 -20.14 -10.85
C GLU A 478 32.90 -20.79 -9.46
N ASP A 479 33.64 -21.89 -9.28
CA ASP A 479 33.79 -22.58 -8.00
C ASP A 479 34.45 -21.66 -6.93
N GLU A 480 35.46 -20.88 -7.31
CA GLU A 480 36.09 -19.89 -6.42
C GLU A 480 35.13 -18.76 -6.00
N LEU A 481 34.36 -18.21 -6.95
CA LEU A 481 33.40 -17.14 -6.69
C LEU A 481 32.21 -17.64 -5.86
N THR A 482 31.72 -18.86 -6.11
CA THR A 482 30.65 -19.48 -5.31
C THR A 482 31.11 -19.78 -3.89
N ALA A 483 32.35 -20.26 -3.70
CA ALA A 483 32.97 -20.38 -2.39
C ALA A 483 33.07 -19.02 -1.67
N LYS A 484 33.54 -17.97 -2.35
CA LYS A 484 33.62 -16.61 -1.78
C LYS A 484 32.24 -16.06 -1.40
N ILE A 485 31.21 -16.29 -2.23
CA ILE A 485 29.82 -15.92 -1.94
C ILE A 485 29.34 -16.62 -0.67
N SER A 486 29.64 -17.91 -0.48
CA SER A 486 29.24 -18.65 0.72
C SER A 486 29.84 -18.06 2.01
N ILE A 487 31.12 -17.67 1.96
CA ILE A 487 31.83 -17.02 3.08
C ILE A 487 31.21 -15.65 3.39
N LEU A 488 31.02 -14.82 2.36
CA LEU A 488 30.42 -13.49 2.51
C LEU A 488 28.98 -13.56 3.03
N LYS A 489 28.18 -14.55 2.58
CA LYS A 489 26.82 -14.78 3.10
C LYS A 489 26.82 -15.16 4.58
N ASN A 490 27.79 -15.98 5.02
CA ASN A 490 27.91 -16.34 6.43
C ASN A 490 28.37 -15.16 7.30
N ALA A 491 29.34 -14.37 6.81
CA ALA A 491 29.79 -13.15 7.50
C ALA A 491 28.67 -12.10 7.60
N GLN A 492 27.89 -11.91 6.53
CA GLN A 492 26.71 -11.04 6.51
C GLN A 492 25.67 -11.50 7.53
N LYS A 493 25.32 -12.79 7.56
CA LYS A 493 24.38 -13.34 8.56
C LYS A 493 24.82 -13.11 9.99
N LYS A 494 26.12 -13.19 10.26
CA LYS A 494 26.69 -12.91 11.59
C LYS A 494 26.57 -11.42 11.94
N TYR A 495 26.94 -10.55 11.01
CA TYR A 495 26.83 -9.10 11.15
C TYR A 495 25.37 -8.64 11.36
N GLU A 496 24.41 -9.19 10.62
CA GLU A 496 22.98 -8.91 10.75
C GLU A 496 22.39 -9.43 12.06
N LYS A 497 22.92 -10.55 12.60
CA LYS A 497 22.53 -11.04 13.93
C LYS A 497 23.03 -10.14 15.05
N GLU A 498 24.24 -9.61 14.93
CA GLU A 498 24.86 -8.74 15.93
C GLU A 498 24.30 -7.32 15.88
N ASN A 499 23.89 -6.83 14.69
CA ASN A 499 23.34 -5.49 14.48
C ASN A 499 21.84 -5.54 14.13
N LYS A 500 21.05 -6.28 14.93
CA LYS A 500 19.60 -6.30 14.73
C LYS A 500 19.00 -4.95 15.08
N LEU A 501 18.25 -4.40 14.13
CA LEU A 501 17.54 -3.15 14.30
C LEU A 501 16.35 -3.37 15.20
N LEU A 502 16.25 -2.57 16.25
CA LEU A 502 15.22 -2.70 17.25
C LEU A 502 14.16 -1.62 17.00
N ILE A 503 12.90 -2.02 16.88
CA ILE A 503 11.77 -1.11 16.74
C ILE A 503 11.18 -0.86 18.12
N THR A 504 11.21 0.39 18.55
CA THR A 504 10.70 0.86 19.85
C THR A 504 9.32 1.51 19.71
N GLU A 505 8.70 1.84 20.86
CA GLU A 505 7.49 2.68 20.90
C GLU A 505 7.70 4.06 20.26
N GLU A 506 8.86 4.67 20.43
CA GLU A 506 9.18 5.97 19.85
C GLU A 506 9.18 5.93 18.31
N ASP A 507 9.66 4.83 17.74
CA ASP A 507 9.67 4.64 16.30
C ASP A 507 8.25 4.55 15.71
N ILE A 508 7.36 3.85 16.42
CA ILE A 508 5.94 3.74 16.08
C ILE A 508 5.27 5.10 16.17
N ALA A 509 5.53 5.85 17.25
CA ALA A 509 5.01 7.20 17.44
C ALA A 509 5.49 8.17 16.34
N HIS A 510 6.75 8.04 15.92
CA HIS A 510 7.30 8.83 14.81
C HIS A 510 6.62 8.49 13.49
N THR A 511 6.36 7.21 13.20
CA THR A 511 5.64 6.82 11.97
C THR A 511 4.21 7.35 12.00
N ILE A 512 3.49 7.24 13.13
CA ILE A 512 2.17 7.87 13.28
C ILE A 512 2.25 9.37 13.04
N SER A 513 3.27 10.05 13.58
CA SER A 513 3.47 11.49 13.38
C SER A 513 3.53 11.87 11.90
N LEU A 514 4.20 11.05 11.08
CA LEU A 514 4.28 11.25 9.64
C LEU A 514 2.94 10.96 8.94
N VAL A 515 2.29 9.84 9.26
CA VAL A 515 1.03 9.43 8.63
C VAL A 515 -0.11 10.40 8.94
N THR A 516 -0.17 10.88 10.17
CA THR A 516 -1.29 11.68 10.68
C THR A 516 -0.99 13.18 10.74
N ASN A 517 0.25 13.60 10.45
CA ASN A 517 0.78 14.95 10.67
C ASN A 517 0.65 15.45 12.13
N ILE A 518 0.46 14.56 13.09
CA ILE A 518 0.39 14.90 14.51
C ILE A 518 1.81 15.08 15.04
N PRO A 519 2.15 16.18 15.73
CA PRO A 519 3.49 16.35 16.27
C PRO A 519 3.89 15.22 17.22
N ILE A 520 5.06 14.60 17.00
CA ILE A 520 5.54 13.46 17.79
C ILE A 520 5.51 13.70 19.31
N GLN A 521 5.79 14.93 19.76
CA GLN A 521 5.79 15.26 21.19
C GLN A 521 4.40 15.17 21.84
N LYS A 522 3.32 15.23 21.04
CA LYS A 522 1.94 15.01 21.51
C LYS A 522 1.58 13.53 21.60
N ILE A 523 2.18 12.70 20.77
CA ILE A 523 1.95 11.25 20.76
C ILE A 523 2.66 10.60 21.95
N LEU A 524 3.91 10.99 22.22
CA LEU A 524 4.75 10.43 23.30
C LEU A 524 4.44 10.97 24.71
N ALA A 525 3.37 11.74 24.88
CA ALA A 525 2.91 12.30 26.17
C ALA A 525 3.94 13.14 26.99
N GLN A 526 5.11 13.49 26.45
CA GLN A 526 6.08 14.40 27.09
C GLN A 526 5.80 15.88 26.81
N SER A 527 4.60 16.36 27.13
CA SER A 527 4.16 17.72 26.77
C SER A 527 3.90 18.68 27.93
N SER A 528 4.56 18.50 29.08
CA SER A 528 4.44 19.46 30.20
C SER A 528 5.18 20.78 29.91
N GLU A 529 6.40 20.74 29.36
CA GLU A 529 7.23 21.95 29.23
C GLU A 529 6.74 22.95 28.17
N LYS A 530 6.25 22.48 27.02
CA LYS A 530 5.79 23.38 25.94
C LYS A 530 4.54 24.16 26.34
N THR A 531 3.68 23.59 27.18
CA THR A 531 2.39 24.19 27.55
C THR A 531 2.55 25.25 28.64
N GLN A 532 3.55 25.10 29.52
CA GLN A 532 3.85 26.08 30.59
C GLN A 532 4.16 27.48 30.03
N ASN A 533 4.70 27.59 28.81
CA ASN A 533 5.12 28.87 28.23
C ASN A 533 4.12 29.47 27.21
N ILE A 534 2.96 28.85 26.96
CA ILE A 534 1.98 29.36 25.98
C ILE A 534 1.53 30.77 26.34
N PHE A 535 1.22 31.00 27.62
CA PHE A 535 0.75 32.30 28.09
C PHE A 535 1.78 33.41 27.83
N GLU A 536 3.05 33.20 28.18
CA GLU A 536 4.10 34.20 27.98
C GLU A 536 4.30 34.53 26.50
N LYS A 537 4.32 33.50 25.65
CA LYS A 537 4.47 33.68 24.21
C LYS A 537 3.27 34.41 23.59
N LEU A 538 2.05 34.07 24.00
CA LEU A 538 0.84 34.79 23.58
C LEU A 538 0.90 36.25 24.03
N ASN A 539 1.23 36.50 25.30
CA ASN A 539 1.27 37.83 25.90
C ASN A 539 2.37 38.73 25.30
N ASN A 540 3.45 38.15 24.79
CA ASN A 540 4.49 38.87 24.06
C ASN A 540 4.04 39.38 22.68
N VAL A 541 3.01 38.76 22.08
CA VAL A 541 2.51 39.10 20.75
C VAL A 541 1.19 39.86 20.80
N VAL A 542 0.28 39.45 21.67
CA VAL A 542 -1.06 40.03 21.84
C VAL A 542 -1.03 40.97 23.05
N ILE A 543 -0.89 42.26 22.76
CA ILE A 543 -0.71 43.30 23.78
C ILE A 543 -2.06 43.79 24.32
N GLY A 544 -2.12 44.05 25.63
CA GLY A 544 -3.29 44.67 26.28
C GLY A 544 -4.40 43.69 26.66
N GLN A 545 -4.20 42.39 26.47
CA GLN A 545 -5.25 41.36 26.60
C GLN A 545 -4.93 40.28 27.64
N LYS A 546 -4.19 40.64 28.71
CA LYS A 546 -3.62 39.68 29.67
C LYS A 546 -4.67 38.71 30.25
N GLU A 547 -5.80 39.23 30.72
CA GLU A 547 -6.88 38.45 31.35
C GLU A 547 -7.52 37.46 30.37
N ALA A 548 -7.80 37.90 29.14
CA ALA A 548 -8.31 37.06 28.07
C ALA A 548 -7.36 35.89 27.76
N LEU A 549 -6.07 36.17 27.64
CA LEU A 549 -5.03 35.15 27.37
C LEU A 549 -4.85 34.18 28.52
N GLN A 550 -4.98 34.63 29.77
CA GLN A 550 -4.93 33.75 30.95
C GLN A 550 -6.09 32.75 30.94
N LYS A 551 -7.32 33.20 30.70
CA LYS A 551 -8.50 32.31 30.61
C LYS A 551 -8.33 31.24 29.52
N ILE A 552 -7.89 31.66 28.33
CA ILE A 552 -7.62 30.74 27.22
C ILE A 552 -6.57 29.70 27.63
N THR A 553 -5.46 30.13 28.24
CA THR A 553 -4.37 29.23 28.64
C THR A 553 -4.83 28.22 29.70
N TRP A 554 -5.58 28.67 30.72
CA TRP A 554 -6.09 27.79 31.76
C TRP A 554 -7.06 26.74 31.23
N SER A 555 -7.96 27.10 30.31
CA SER A 555 -8.87 26.12 29.71
C SER A 555 -8.12 25.03 28.94
N ILE A 556 -7.09 25.42 28.18
CA ILE A 556 -6.25 24.48 27.44
C ILE A 556 -5.43 23.59 28.38
N LEU A 557 -4.90 24.14 29.48
CA LEU A 557 -4.17 23.37 30.50
C LEU A 557 -5.06 22.31 31.18
N ARG A 558 -6.34 22.63 31.44
CA ARG A 558 -7.31 21.66 31.99
C ARG A 558 -7.54 20.49 31.03
N ALA A 559 -7.69 20.76 29.73
CA ALA A 559 -7.86 19.71 28.74
C ALA A 559 -6.59 18.83 28.60
N GLN A 560 -5.40 19.43 28.65
CA GLN A 560 -4.14 18.68 28.51
C GLN A 560 -3.74 17.87 29.74
N SER A 561 -4.12 18.30 30.93
CA SER A 561 -3.90 17.53 32.16
C SER A 561 -4.80 16.30 32.26
N GLY A 562 -5.70 16.07 31.29
CA GLY A 562 -6.65 14.97 31.30
C GLY A 562 -7.78 15.14 32.33
N ILE A 563 -7.89 16.31 32.95
CA ILE A 563 -8.96 16.66 33.90
C ILE A 563 -10.23 17.08 33.13
N GLY A 564 -10.07 17.63 31.93
CA GLY A 564 -11.17 18.00 31.05
C GLY A 564 -11.85 16.79 30.37
N ASP A 565 -13.01 17.05 29.78
CA ASP A 565 -13.79 16.07 29.03
C ASP A 565 -13.07 15.67 27.73
N THR A 566 -12.68 14.40 27.60
CA THR A 566 -11.94 13.89 26.44
C THR A 566 -12.80 13.69 25.20
N GLU A 567 -14.13 13.75 25.34
CA GLU A 567 -15.06 13.59 24.22
C GLU A 567 -15.31 14.91 23.48
N LYS A 568 -14.82 16.04 24.00
CA LYS A 568 -15.00 17.38 23.41
C LYS A 568 -13.73 17.92 22.75
N PRO A 569 -13.83 18.99 21.94
CA PRO A 569 -12.66 19.74 21.50
C PRO A 569 -11.77 20.16 22.69
N ILE A 570 -10.46 20.29 22.46
CA ILE A 570 -9.45 20.69 23.47
C ILE A 570 -9.83 21.99 24.17
N GLY A 571 -10.50 22.89 23.45
CA GLY A 571 -11.04 24.11 24.02
C GLY A 571 -11.99 24.77 23.04
N SER A 572 -13.08 25.30 23.57
CA SER A 572 -14.12 25.98 22.82
C SER A 572 -14.36 27.38 23.38
N PHE A 573 -14.17 28.40 22.54
CA PHE A 573 -14.13 29.79 22.98
C PHE A 573 -15.01 30.68 22.12
N LEU A 574 -15.67 31.65 22.74
CA LEU A 574 -16.28 32.79 22.04
C LEU A 574 -15.52 34.08 22.36
N PHE A 575 -14.96 34.71 21.33
CA PHE A 575 -14.19 35.94 21.42
C PHE A 575 -15.07 37.15 21.10
N LEU A 576 -15.29 38.00 22.09
CA LEU A 576 -16.06 39.24 22.01
C LEU A 576 -15.14 40.45 22.08
N GLY A 577 -15.55 41.56 21.47
CA GLY A 577 -14.84 42.85 21.58
C GLY A 577 -14.76 43.62 20.26
N PRO A 578 -14.20 44.84 20.25
CA PRO A 578 -14.15 45.67 19.06
C PRO A 578 -13.22 45.14 17.96
N SER A 579 -13.48 45.57 16.73
CA SER A 579 -12.62 45.22 15.59
C SER A 579 -11.20 45.74 15.85
N GLY A 580 -10.20 44.87 15.67
CA GLY A 580 -8.79 45.25 15.73
C GLY A 580 -8.15 45.21 17.12
N VAL A 581 -8.80 44.63 18.15
CA VAL A 581 -8.20 44.46 19.49
C VAL A 581 -7.30 43.22 19.64
N GLY A 582 -7.36 42.27 18.70
CA GLY A 582 -6.47 41.10 18.69
C GLY A 582 -7.15 39.72 18.69
N LYS A 583 -8.47 39.61 18.51
CA LYS A 583 -9.21 38.33 18.46
C LYS A 583 -8.59 37.32 17.48
N THR A 584 -8.53 37.67 16.20
CA THR A 584 -7.92 36.84 15.13
C THR A 584 -6.42 36.63 15.31
N LEU A 585 -5.71 37.63 15.87
CA LEU A 585 -4.27 37.52 16.13
C LEU A 585 -4.01 36.45 17.20
N SER A 586 -4.81 36.45 18.27
CA SER A 586 -4.72 35.46 19.36
C SER A 586 -4.95 34.05 18.83
N ALA A 587 -5.96 33.85 17.98
CA ALA A 587 -6.21 32.57 17.32
C ALA A 587 -5.01 32.12 16.46
N LYS A 588 -4.43 33.03 15.67
CA LYS A 588 -3.27 32.72 14.82
C LYS A 588 -2.01 32.38 15.63
N THR A 589 -1.71 33.16 16.67
CA THR A 589 -0.56 32.91 17.53
C THR A 589 -0.76 31.64 18.35
N LEU A 590 -1.97 31.39 18.85
CA LEU A 590 -2.28 30.14 19.56
C LEU A 590 -2.10 28.93 18.65
N ALA A 591 -2.56 29.00 17.39
CA ALA A 591 -2.35 27.91 16.44
C ALA A 591 -0.86 27.61 16.24
N GLN A 592 -0.05 28.66 16.06
CA GLN A 592 1.39 28.54 15.89
C GLN A 592 2.10 27.98 17.13
N GLU A 593 1.77 28.46 18.33
CA GLU A 593 2.47 28.05 19.55
C GLU A 593 2.00 26.70 20.10
N PHE A 594 0.70 26.38 19.95
CA PHE A 594 0.12 25.15 20.47
C PHE A 594 0.32 23.96 19.52
N PHE A 595 0.06 24.15 18.21
CA PHE A 595 0.20 23.09 17.21
C PHE A 595 1.56 23.10 16.51
N GLY A 596 2.41 24.11 16.76
CA GLY A 596 3.75 24.22 16.16
C GLY A 596 3.76 24.62 14.69
N ASN A 597 2.60 24.87 14.08
CA ASN A 597 2.46 25.20 12.66
C ASN A 597 1.38 26.27 12.44
N SER A 598 1.72 27.32 11.68
CA SER A 598 0.75 28.37 11.32
C SER A 598 -0.35 27.89 10.37
N HIS A 599 -0.12 26.82 9.61
CA HIS A 599 -1.11 26.17 8.75
C HIS A 599 -2.15 25.36 9.53
N ALA A 600 -1.96 25.17 10.85
CA ALA A 600 -2.98 24.56 11.71
C ALA A 600 -4.21 25.45 11.92
N LEU A 601 -4.17 26.72 11.51
CA LEU A 601 -5.33 27.60 11.56
C LEU A 601 -6.27 27.36 10.35
N ILE A 602 -7.42 26.77 10.61
CA ILE A 602 -8.52 26.65 9.66
C ILE A 602 -9.49 27.80 9.91
N LYS A 603 -9.41 28.84 9.08
CA LYS A 603 -10.33 29.97 9.13
C LYS A 603 -11.56 29.72 8.26
N ILE A 604 -12.74 29.97 8.81
CA ILE A 604 -14.03 29.93 8.12
C ILE A 604 -14.76 31.25 8.38
N ASP A 605 -15.09 31.98 7.31
CA ASP A 605 -15.85 33.23 7.39
C ASP A 605 -17.34 32.92 7.38
N MET A 606 -18.05 33.29 8.44
CA MET A 606 -19.49 33.01 8.56
C MET A 606 -20.35 33.89 7.66
N SER A 607 -19.79 34.96 7.10
CA SER A 607 -20.46 35.75 6.05
C SER A 607 -20.70 34.95 4.77
N GLU A 608 -19.91 33.89 4.50
CA GLU A 608 -20.15 32.98 3.36
C GLU A 608 -21.37 32.06 3.58
N PHE A 609 -21.84 31.93 4.82
CA PHE A 609 -22.87 30.97 5.23
C PHE A 609 -24.16 31.65 5.72
N ILE A 610 -24.44 32.85 5.21
CA ILE A 610 -25.70 33.57 5.47
C ILE A 610 -26.89 32.81 4.85
N GLU A 611 -26.67 32.19 3.69
CA GLU A 611 -27.71 31.49 2.94
C GLU A 611 -27.72 29.99 3.27
N LYS A 612 -28.91 29.42 3.43
CA LYS A 612 -29.12 28.02 3.80
C LYS A 612 -28.40 27.02 2.89
N HIS A 613 -28.36 27.26 1.58
CA HIS A 613 -27.73 26.33 0.63
C HIS A 613 -26.19 26.32 0.72
N ASN A 614 -25.57 27.35 1.27
CA ASN A 614 -24.12 27.36 1.49
C ASN A 614 -23.72 26.56 2.73
N VAL A 615 -24.64 26.32 3.68
CA VAL A 615 -24.39 25.53 4.89
C VAL A 615 -23.98 24.10 4.55
N SER A 616 -24.58 23.49 3.53
CA SER A 616 -24.20 22.15 3.07
C SER A 616 -22.74 22.10 2.63
N ARG A 617 -22.14 23.20 2.14
CA ARG A 617 -20.72 23.23 1.76
C ARG A 617 -19.77 23.03 2.94
N LEU A 618 -20.21 23.22 4.20
CA LEU A 618 -19.38 22.93 5.38
C LEU A 618 -19.16 21.43 5.57
N ILE A 619 -20.23 20.63 5.39
CA ILE A 619 -20.27 19.20 5.73
C ILE A 619 -20.29 18.29 4.50
N GLY A 620 -20.67 18.82 3.34
CA GLY A 620 -20.88 18.11 2.08
C GLY A 620 -22.32 18.28 1.57
N ALA A 621 -22.51 18.25 0.26
CA ALA A 621 -23.85 18.21 -0.32
C ALA A 621 -24.48 16.81 -0.09
N PRO A 622 -25.77 16.71 0.24
CA PRO A 622 -26.45 15.43 0.38
C PRO A 622 -26.65 14.75 -0.98
N ALA A 623 -26.96 13.45 -0.96
CA ALA A 623 -27.18 12.65 -2.18
C ALA A 623 -28.23 13.29 -3.10
N GLY A 624 -27.88 13.44 -4.38
CA GLY A 624 -28.75 14.02 -5.41
C GLY A 624 -28.57 15.52 -5.67
N TYR A 625 -27.65 16.20 -4.96
CA TYR A 625 -27.32 17.61 -5.18
C TYR A 625 -25.95 17.78 -5.86
N ILE A 626 -25.76 18.91 -6.56
CA ILE A 626 -24.47 19.28 -7.18
C ILE A 626 -23.41 19.41 -6.07
N GLY A 627 -22.28 18.74 -6.22
CA GLY A 627 -21.21 18.65 -5.21
C GLY A 627 -21.30 17.45 -4.27
N TYR A 628 -22.23 16.51 -4.51
CA TYR A 628 -22.22 15.21 -3.82
C TYR A 628 -20.96 14.41 -4.20
N GLY A 629 -20.22 13.91 -3.21
CA GLY A 629 -18.94 13.24 -3.41
C GLY A 629 -17.69 14.11 -3.24
N GLU A 630 -17.83 15.45 -3.21
CA GLU A 630 -16.68 16.38 -3.10
C GLU A 630 -16.22 16.61 -1.65
N GLY A 631 -16.94 16.07 -0.67
CA GLY A 631 -16.70 16.28 0.76
C GLY A 631 -16.97 17.71 1.23
N GLY A 632 -17.11 17.91 2.55
CA GLY A 632 -17.35 19.24 3.12
C GLY A 632 -16.09 20.07 3.30
N LYS A 633 -16.19 21.39 3.14
CA LYS A 633 -15.09 22.37 3.32
C LYS A 633 -14.47 22.32 4.72
N LEU A 634 -15.27 22.00 5.75
CA LEU A 634 -14.79 21.82 7.11
C LEU A 634 -14.40 20.35 7.37
N THR A 635 -15.29 19.41 7.06
CA THR A 635 -15.10 17.98 7.36
C THR A 635 -13.86 17.38 6.69
N GLU A 636 -13.60 17.71 5.42
CA GLU A 636 -12.39 17.24 4.71
C GLU A 636 -11.10 17.81 5.29
N LYS A 637 -11.09 19.10 5.63
CA LYS A 637 -9.90 19.74 6.21
C LYS A 637 -9.54 19.13 7.55
N ILE A 638 -10.54 18.84 8.38
CA ILE A 638 -10.32 18.23 9.69
C ILE A 638 -9.95 16.76 9.55
N ARG A 639 -10.52 16.02 8.61
CA ARG A 639 -10.09 14.64 8.33
C ARG A 639 -8.61 14.57 7.93
N ARG A 640 -8.15 15.51 7.09
CA ARG A 640 -6.73 15.61 6.68
C ARG A 640 -5.83 16.21 7.76
N GLN A 641 -6.38 17.06 8.63
CA GLN A 641 -5.64 17.75 9.67
C GLN A 641 -6.46 17.82 10.98
N PRO A 642 -6.52 16.72 11.75
CA PRO A 642 -7.33 16.63 12.96
C PRO A 642 -6.84 17.56 14.09
N TYR A 643 -5.58 17.96 14.04
CA TYR A 643 -4.92 18.85 15.00
C TYR A 643 -4.86 20.24 14.43
N SER A 644 -5.91 21.00 14.68
CA SER A 644 -6.09 22.31 14.11
C SER A 644 -6.85 23.24 15.05
N LEU A 645 -6.65 24.53 14.84
CA LEU A 645 -7.48 25.57 15.42
C LEU A 645 -8.50 25.97 14.36
N ILE A 646 -9.78 25.82 14.69
CA ILE A 646 -10.89 26.21 13.83
C ILE A 646 -11.35 27.59 14.28
N LEU A 647 -11.29 28.56 13.38
CA LEU A 647 -11.75 29.93 13.63
C LEU A 647 -13.00 30.22 12.79
N PHE A 648 -14.15 30.27 13.46
CA PHE A 648 -15.42 30.74 12.91
C PHE A 648 -15.50 32.26 13.12
N ASP A 649 -15.25 33.03 12.07
CA ASP A 649 -15.21 34.50 12.14
C ASP A 649 -16.61 35.09 11.91
N GLU A 650 -17.03 36.05 12.74
CA GLU A 650 -18.30 36.78 12.64
C GLU A 650 -19.55 35.89 12.73
N ILE A 651 -19.62 35.07 13.78
CA ILE A 651 -20.66 34.05 13.95
C ILE A 651 -22.10 34.60 13.93
N GLU A 652 -22.29 35.86 14.32
CA GLU A 652 -23.61 36.52 14.29
C GLU A 652 -24.22 36.64 12.89
N LYS A 653 -23.42 36.49 11.82
CA LYS A 653 -23.90 36.54 10.43
C LYS A 653 -24.32 35.18 9.87
N ALA A 654 -23.99 34.09 10.56
CA ALA A 654 -24.27 32.74 10.06
C ALA A 654 -25.78 32.46 9.98
N HIS A 655 -26.18 31.64 9.01
CA HIS A 655 -27.52 31.07 8.99
C HIS A 655 -27.77 30.21 10.25
N PRO A 656 -29.00 30.16 10.80
CA PRO A 656 -29.32 29.39 12.00
C PRO A 656 -28.91 27.90 11.94
N ASP A 657 -28.97 27.27 10.77
CA ASP A 657 -28.61 25.85 10.59
C ASP A 657 -27.11 25.57 10.86
N VAL A 658 -26.23 26.57 10.75
CA VAL A 658 -24.81 26.43 11.12
C VAL A 658 -24.67 26.14 12.61
N PHE A 659 -25.57 26.66 13.45
CA PHE A 659 -25.52 26.41 14.88
C PHE A 659 -25.79 24.96 15.25
N ASN A 660 -26.62 24.24 14.47
CA ASN A 660 -26.87 22.82 14.72
C ASN A 660 -25.60 21.98 14.50
N ILE A 661 -24.84 22.31 13.46
CA ILE A 661 -23.52 21.72 13.18
C ILE A 661 -22.55 22.03 14.32
N LEU A 662 -22.53 23.27 14.80
CA LEU A 662 -21.67 23.68 15.92
C LEU A 662 -22.05 22.99 17.24
N LEU A 663 -23.34 22.80 17.52
CA LEU A 663 -23.78 22.08 18.72
C LEU A 663 -23.23 20.65 18.73
N GLN A 664 -23.39 19.91 17.62
CA GLN A 664 -22.85 18.56 17.50
C GLN A 664 -21.33 18.54 17.72
N LEU A 665 -20.63 19.49 17.09
CA LEU A 665 -19.17 19.63 17.19
C LEU A 665 -18.71 19.94 18.62
N LEU A 666 -19.39 20.85 19.32
CA LEU A 666 -19.02 21.28 20.68
C LEU A 666 -19.42 20.25 21.75
N GLU A 667 -20.44 19.42 21.50
CA GLU A 667 -20.93 18.42 22.45
C GLU A 667 -20.19 17.09 22.36
N GLU A 668 -20.11 16.51 21.16
CA GLU A 668 -19.61 15.15 20.96
C GLU A 668 -18.20 15.12 20.38
N GLY A 669 -17.66 16.29 19.96
CA GLY A 669 -16.38 16.36 19.27
C GLY A 669 -16.34 15.53 18.00
N ILE A 670 -17.50 15.14 17.44
CA ILE A 670 -17.63 14.30 16.26
C ILE A 670 -18.70 14.92 15.38
N LEU A 671 -18.43 15.02 14.09
CA LEU A 671 -19.41 15.45 13.10
C LEU A 671 -19.58 14.38 12.03
N THR A 672 -20.81 14.16 11.58
CA THR A 672 -21.07 13.25 10.46
C THR A 672 -21.20 14.05 9.18
N ASP A 673 -20.40 13.73 8.17
CA ASP A 673 -20.48 14.38 6.86
C ASP A 673 -21.73 13.91 6.07
N ALA A 674 -21.96 14.52 4.91
CA ALA A 674 -23.14 14.18 4.09
C ALA A 674 -23.08 12.76 3.46
N GLU A 675 -21.92 12.10 3.49
CA GLU A 675 -21.73 10.72 3.04
C GLU A 675 -21.88 9.71 4.19
N GLY A 676 -22.09 10.19 5.43
CA GLY A 676 -22.24 9.35 6.62
C GLY A 676 -20.92 9.03 7.32
N ARG A 677 -19.80 9.64 6.93
CA ARG A 677 -18.50 9.44 7.56
C ARG A 677 -18.40 10.28 8.83
N LYS A 678 -17.88 9.69 9.91
CA LYS A 678 -17.61 10.38 11.16
C LYS A 678 -16.26 11.08 11.12
N VAL A 679 -16.24 12.38 11.40
CA VAL A 679 -15.05 13.24 11.45
C VAL A 679 -14.83 13.68 12.89
N ASN A 680 -13.59 13.51 13.37
CA ASN A 680 -13.24 13.77 14.77
C ASN A 680 -12.63 15.17 14.96
N PHE A 681 -13.22 15.94 15.87
CA PHE A 681 -12.87 17.30 16.30
C PHE A 681 -12.30 17.37 17.71
N LYS A 682 -12.18 16.25 18.44
CA LYS A 682 -11.67 16.19 19.83
C LYS A 682 -10.26 16.76 19.98
N ASN A 683 -9.45 16.69 18.93
CA ASN A 683 -8.09 17.24 18.90
C ASN A 683 -8.01 18.68 18.37
N THR A 684 -9.15 19.37 18.27
CA THR A 684 -9.22 20.74 17.74
C THR A 684 -9.40 21.77 18.85
N ILE A 685 -9.01 23.02 18.58
CA ILE A 685 -9.42 24.18 19.36
C ILE A 685 -10.43 24.95 18.53
N VAL A 686 -11.61 25.20 19.08
CA VAL A 686 -12.71 25.89 18.40
C VAL A 686 -12.81 27.31 18.91
N ILE A 687 -12.70 28.29 18.01
CA ILE A 687 -12.84 29.71 18.35
C ILE A 687 -13.92 30.30 17.46
N LEU A 688 -14.93 30.89 18.10
CA LEU A 688 -15.94 31.72 17.47
C LEU A 688 -15.58 33.17 17.74
N THR A 689 -15.65 34.05 16.74
CA THR A 689 -15.53 35.50 16.97
C THR A 689 -16.87 36.16 16.75
N SER A 690 -17.15 37.20 17.54
CA SER A 690 -18.31 38.05 17.30
C SER A 690 -17.97 39.53 17.52
N ASN A 691 -18.64 40.38 16.75
CA ASN A 691 -18.61 41.84 16.92
C ASN A 691 -19.85 42.38 17.66
N ILE A 692 -20.62 41.52 18.35
CA ILE A 692 -21.68 41.92 19.28
C ILE A 692 -21.07 42.77 20.42
N GLY A 693 -21.81 43.79 20.89
CA GLY A 693 -21.35 44.68 21.97
C GLY A 693 -20.40 45.81 21.55
N THR A 694 -20.17 45.99 20.25
CA THR A 694 -19.17 46.97 19.76
C THR A 694 -19.57 48.42 19.97
N LYS A 695 -20.87 48.72 19.97
CA LYS A 695 -21.39 50.09 20.15
C LYS A 695 -21.11 50.60 21.56
N GLU A 696 -21.27 49.72 22.55
CA GLU A 696 -21.06 49.96 23.97
C GLU A 696 -19.58 50.23 24.25
N PHE A 697 -18.68 49.47 23.59
CA PHE A 697 -17.25 49.74 23.65
C PHE A 697 -16.88 51.09 23.01
N THR A 698 -17.43 51.42 21.84
CA THR A 698 -17.13 52.70 21.17
C THR A 698 -17.64 53.90 21.96
N ALA A 699 -18.85 53.84 22.50
CA ALA A 699 -19.45 54.91 23.30
C ALA A 699 -18.66 55.19 24.59
N ALA A 700 -18.11 54.15 25.21
CA ALA A 700 -17.21 54.29 26.35
C ALA A 700 -15.88 54.97 25.96
N SER A 701 -15.34 54.72 24.76
CA SER A 701 -14.13 55.40 24.25
C SER A 701 -14.32 56.88 23.93
N SER A 702 -15.51 57.28 23.46
CA SER A 702 -15.82 58.68 23.15
C SER A 702 -16.04 59.55 24.39
N ILE A 703 -16.46 58.95 25.51
CA ILE A 703 -16.61 59.64 26.80
C ILE A 703 -15.27 59.57 27.54
N GLY A 704 -14.35 60.49 27.17
CA GLY A 704 -13.12 60.85 27.87
C GLY A 704 -12.48 59.82 28.82
N PHE A 705 -11.55 59.01 28.30
CA PHE A 705 -10.58 58.22 29.08
C PHE A 705 -9.48 59.11 29.71
N SER A 706 -9.88 60.19 30.40
CA SER A 706 -8.99 61.22 30.96
C SER A 706 -8.77 61.10 32.48
N SER A 707 -9.33 60.08 33.12
CA SER A 707 -9.15 59.83 34.55
C SER A 707 -7.96 58.89 34.78
N ASP A 708 -6.92 59.38 35.46
CA ASP A 708 -5.68 58.64 35.80
C ASP A 708 -5.88 57.49 36.81
N ASP A 709 -7.11 57.27 37.29
CA ASP A 709 -7.38 56.31 38.35
C ASP A 709 -7.69 54.90 37.81
N LYS A 710 -6.75 53.97 38.01
CA LYS A 710 -6.84 52.57 37.52
C LYS A 710 -8.05 51.82 38.05
N ASN A 711 -8.54 52.17 39.25
CA ASN A 711 -9.66 51.48 39.89
C ASN A 711 -11.02 51.86 39.30
N GLU A 712 -11.22 53.11 38.87
CA GLU A 712 -12.46 53.51 38.18
C GLU A 712 -12.56 52.89 36.79
N LEU A 713 -11.44 52.77 36.09
CA LEU A 713 -11.35 52.15 34.76
C LEU A 713 -11.76 50.68 34.79
N ASN A 714 -11.34 49.94 35.82
CA ASN A 714 -11.72 48.53 35.99
C ASN A 714 -13.22 48.37 36.29
N LYS A 715 -13.80 49.22 37.15
CA LYS A 715 -15.25 49.19 37.44
C LYS A 715 -16.11 49.53 36.23
N LYS A 716 -15.71 50.54 35.43
CA LYS A 716 -16.39 50.87 34.16
C LYS A 716 -16.31 49.70 33.18
N PHE A 717 -15.17 49.00 33.14
CA PHE A 717 -14.99 47.84 32.28
C PHE A 717 -15.86 46.64 32.67
N GLU A 718 -15.96 46.31 33.96
CA GLU A 718 -16.87 45.27 34.43
C GLU A 718 -18.31 45.58 34.02
N THR A 719 -18.73 46.83 34.17
CA THR A 719 -20.07 47.29 33.78
C THR A 719 -20.32 47.12 32.27
N ILE A 720 -19.34 47.44 31.43
CA ILE A 720 -19.44 47.26 29.96
C ILE A 720 -19.47 45.77 29.62
N SER A 721 -18.59 44.97 30.22
CA SER A 721 -18.55 43.52 30.01
C SER A 721 -19.87 42.86 30.37
N HIS A 722 -20.49 43.26 31.49
CA HIS A 722 -21.82 42.80 31.87
C HIS A 722 -22.88 43.16 30.82
N LYS A 723 -22.89 44.40 30.30
CA LYS A 723 -23.83 44.79 29.24
C LYS A 723 -23.64 43.97 27.95
N VAL A 724 -22.40 43.77 27.54
CA VAL A 724 -22.07 42.98 26.34
C VAL A 724 -22.51 41.52 26.51
N LEU A 725 -22.34 40.94 27.70
CA LEU A 725 -22.82 39.59 27.99
C LEU A 725 -24.34 39.49 28.01
N THR A 726 -25.05 40.53 28.45
CA THR A 726 -26.52 40.58 28.37
C THR A 726 -26.99 40.64 26.92
N GLU A 727 -26.43 41.53 26.11
CA GLU A 727 -26.78 41.64 24.68
C GLU A 727 -26.45 40.34 23.91
N LEU A 728 -25.34 39.68 24.26
CA LEU A 728 -24.99 38.39 23.70
C LEU A 728 -26.08 37.34 23.97
N LYS A 729 -26.59 37.26 25.20
CA LYS A 729 -27.64 36.29 25.58
C LYS A 729 -28.97 36.56 24.88
N GLU A 730 -29.24 37.79 24.47
CA GLU A 730 -30.44 38.13 23.69
C GLU A 730 -30.30 37.72 22.21
N LYS A 731 -29.10 37.86 21.63
CA LYS A 731 -28.86 37.61 20.20
C LYS A 731 -28.42 36.19 19.87
N MET A 732 -27.82 35.48 20.81
CA MET A 732 -27.31 34.12 20.62
C MET A 732 -28.10 33.14 21.49
N LYS A 733 -28.43 31.97 20.92
CA LYS A 733 -29.17 30.94 21.66
C LYS A 733 -28.37 30.46 22.88
N PRO A 734 -29.00 30.32 24.06
CA PRO A 734 -28.35 29.82 25.27
C PRO A 734 -27.71 28.44 25.09
N GLU A 735 -28.30 27.60 24.23
CA GLU A 735 -27.82 26.27 23.86
C GLU A 735 -26.34 26.29 23.46
N ILE A 736 -25.94 27.22 22.58
CA ILE A 736 -24.55 27.31 22.11
C ILE A 736 -23.64 27.84 23.22
N LEU A 737 -24.09 28.88 23.94
CA LEU A 737 -23.29 29.53 24.98
C LEU A 737 -22.92 28.55 26.10
N ASN A 738 -23.82 27.64 26.45
CA ASN A 738 -23.60 26.63 27.49
C ASN A 738 -22.69 25.47 27.05
N ARG A 739 -22.42 25.31 25.75
CA ARG A 739 -21.49 24.30 25.23
C ARG A 739 -20.06 24.81 25.05
N LEU A 740 -19.86 26.11 25.19
CA LEU A 740 -18.53 26.71 25.18
C LEU A 740 -17.86 26.58 26.54
N ASP A 741 -16.56 26.32 26.55
CA ASP A 741 -15.79 26.26 27.78
C ASP A 741 -15.66 27.64 28.42
N GLU A 742 -15.39 28.68 27.61
CA GLU A 742 -15.19 30.04 28.10
C GLU A 742 -15.67 31.09 27.08
N ILE A 743 -16.32 32.15 27.59
CA ILE A 743 -16.60 33.38 26.85
C ILE A 743 -15.51 34.40 27.19
N ILE A 744 -14.76 34.82 26.17
CA ILE A 744 -13.59 35.68 26.32
C ILE A 744 -13.91 37.08 25.79
N VAL A 745 -13.91 38.06 26.70
CA VAL A 745 -14.09 39.47 26.36
C VAL A 745 -12.72 40.13 26.18
N PHE A 746 -12.48 40.72 25.01
CA PHE A 746 -11.27 41.48 24.72
C PHE A 746 -11.45 42.96 25.01
N ASN A 747 -10.44 43.55 25.64
CA ASN A 747 -10.47 44.92 26.13
C ASN A 747 -10.17 45.92 25.00
N PRO A 748 -10.76 47.12 25.00
CA PRO A 748 -10.30 48.22 24.17
C PRO A 748 -8.83 48.53 24.43
N LEU A 749 -8.07 48.86 23.37
CA LEU A 749 -6.64 49.13 23.48
C LEU A 749 -6.40 50.54 24.06
N LYS A 750 -5.55 50.64 25.08
CA LYS A 750 -5.11 51.93 25.64
C LYS A 750 -4.00 52.53 24.77
N LYS A 751 -3.73 53.84 24.95
CA LYS A 751 -2.65 54.53 24.23
C LYS A 751 -1.29 53.84 24.43
N GLU A 752 -1.03 53.36 25.64
CA GLU A 752 0.16 52.59 26.01
C GLU A 752 0.25 51.24 25.26
N ASP A 753 -0.88 50.56 25.05
CA ASP A 753 -0.93 49.30 24.31
C ASP A 753 -0.64 49.55 22.82
N ILE A 754 -1.21 50.62 22.25
CA ILE A 754 -0.94 51.03 20.87
C ILE A 754 0.54 51.33 20.67
N GLU A 755 1.18 52.05 21.60
CA GLU A 755 2.62 52.34 21.53
C GLU A 755 3.46 51.06 21.48
N LYS A 756 3.18 50.09 22.36
CA LYS A 756 3.85 48.78 22.35
C LYS A 756 3.61 48.03 21.03
N ILE A 757 2.40 48.07 20.47
CA ILE A 757 2.08 47.43 19.19
C ILE A 757 2.84 48.08 18.03
N VAL A 758 2.93 49.42 17.99
CA VAL A 758 3.70 50.15 16.97
C VAL A 758 5.17 49.75 17.03
N ILE A 759 5.76 49.72 18.24
CA ILE A 759 7.16 49.28 18.43
C ILE A 759 7.37 47.86 17.92
N LEU A 760 6.43 46.96 18.23
CA LEU A 760 6.51 45.55 17.83
C LEU A 760 6.44 45.38 16.31
N GLU A 761 5.55 46.09 15.61
CA GLU A 761 5.47 46.08 14.14
C GLU A 761 6.71 46.73 13.49
N MET A 762 7.22 47.82 14.05
CA MET A 762 8.47 48.44 13.58
C MET A 762 9.68 47.52 13.75
N LYS A 763 9.72 46.73 14.83
CA LYS A 763 10.76 45.69 15.03
C LYS A 763 10.67 44.58 13.98
N LYS A 764 9.46 44.13 13.62
CA LYS A 764 9.26 43.16 12.52
C LYS A 764 9.72 43.72 11.18
N LEU A 765 9.40 44.97 10.89
CA LEU A 765 9.86 45.65 9.67
C LEU A 765 11.40 45.75 9.64
N ALA A 766 12.03 46.13 10.74
CA ALA A 766 13.48 46.17 10.86
C ALA A 766 14.13 44.80 10.63
N GLN A 767 13.55 43.72 11.14
CA GLN A 767 14.03 42.34 10.90
C GLN A 767 13.94 41.96 9.42
N LYS A 768 12.83 42.27 8.73
CA LYS A 768 12.69 42.03 7.28
C LYS A 768 13.74 42.78 6.46
N LEU A 769 14.04 44.01 6.83
CA LEU A 769 15.08 44.82 6.16
C LEU A 769 16.48 44.31 6.46
N THR A 770 16.72 43.76 7.65
CA THR A 770 18.00 43.16 8.02
C THR A 770 18.32 41.96 7.12
N ALA A 771 17.31 41.14 6.75
CA ALA A 771 17.49 40.06 5.77
C ALA A 771 17.89 40.57 4.37
N LYS A 772 17.54 41.82 4.02
CA LYS A 772 18.01 42.53 2.83
C LYS A 772 19.31 43.30 3.06
N LYS A 773 20.02 43.02 4.16
CA LYS A 773 21.25 43.70 4.60
C LYS A 773 21.07 45.21 4.86
N ILE A 774 19.86 45.68 5.20
CA ILE A 774 19.57 47.08 5.53
C ILE A 774 19.29 47.20 7.03
N LYS A 775 20.09 48.00 7.74
CA LYS A 775 19.88 48.30 9.17
C LYS A 775 18.93 49.49 9.33
N LEU A 776 17.73 49.24 9.85
CA LEU A 776 16.74 50.28 10.13
C LEU A 776 16.90 50.83 11.56
N SER A 777 16.98 52.16 11.69
CA SER A 777 16.89 52.87 12.96
C SER A 777 15.80 53.95 12.88
N TYR A 778 15.11 54.23 13.99
CA TYR A 778 14.02 55.20 14.03
C TYR A 778 14.00 55.98 15.34
N SER A 779 13.51 57.23 15.30
CA SER A 779 13.41 58.09 16.48
C SER A 779 12.20 57.78 17.36
N LYS A 780 12.26 58.13 18.66
CA LYS A 780 11.10 58.05 19.57
C LYS A 780 9.94 58.95 19.12
N ASN A 781 10.25 60.07 18.46
CA ASN A 781 9.24 61.00 17.93
C ASN A 781 8.43 60.39 16.78
N LEU A 782 9.06 59.56 15.95
CA LEU A 782 8.36 58.79 14.92
C LEU A 782 7.31 57.85 15.54
N ILE A 783 7.66 57.15 16.61
CA ILE A 783 6.73 56.26 17.32
C ILE A 783 5.55 57.05 17.89
N LYS A 784 5.80 58.17 18.58
CA LYS A 784 4.73 59.02 19.12
C LYS A 784 3.75 59.50 18.04
N PHE A 785 4.26 59.94 16.89
CA PHE A 785 3.43 60.36 15.76
C PHE A 785 2.57 59.21 15.21
N LEU A 786 3.15 58.02 15.04
CA LEU A 786 2.42 56.84 14.57
C LEU A 786 1.33 56.43 15.57
N VAL A 787 1.57 56.57 16.87
CA VAL A 787 0.58 56.30 17.93
C VAL A 787 -0.57 57.30 17.84
N GLU A 788 -0.29 58.61 17.77
CA GLU A 788 -1.33 59.64 17.67
C GLU A 788 -2.23 59.45 16.45
N LYS A 789 -1.63 59.21 15.28
CA LYS A 789 -2.36 58.94 14.03
C LYS A 789 -3.15 57.62 14.05
N SER A 790 -2.74 56.67 14.87
CA SER A 790 -3.43 55.38 14.99
C SER A 790 -4.54 55.39 16.04
N PHE A 791 -4.41 56.21 17.09
CA PHE A 791 -5.41 56.34 18.16
C PHE A 791 -6.62 57.17 17.73
N SER A 792 -6.46 58.16 16.85
CA SER A 792 -7.52 59.09 16.43
C SER A 792 -8.67 58.47 15.61
N ASN A 793 -8.56 57.23 15.14
CA ASN A 793 -9.43 56.67 14.09
C ASN A 793 -10.54 55.70 14.57
N GLU A 794 -10.85 55.64 15.86
CA GLU A 794 -11.94 54.82 16.49
C GLU A 794 -11.93 53.29 16.19
N LYS A 795 -11.05 52.78 15.31
CA LYS A 795 -11.08 51.41 14.75
C LYS A 795 -9.87 50.53 15.15
N GLY A 796 -9.36 50.70 16.36
CA GLY A 796 -8.36 49.81 16.98
C GLY A 796 -7.02 49.67 16.23
N ALA A 797 -6.25 48.60 16.50
CA ALA A 797 -4.90 48.41 15.95
C ALA A 797 -4.84 48.15 14.42
N ARG A 798 -5.98 48.03 13.73
CA ARG A 798 -6.05 47.73 12.30
C ARG A 798 -5.41 48.82 11.43
N TYR A 799 -5.48 50.07 11.88
CA TYR A 799 -4.84 51.20 11.19
C TYR A 799 -3.34 51.33 11.48
N ILE A 800 -2.80 50.67 12.52
CA ILE A 800 -1.36 50.74 12.82
C ILE A 800 -0.55 50.20 11.63
N LYS A 801 -0.91 49.01 11.13
CA LYS A 801 -0.23 48.43 9.97
C LYS A 801 -0.40 49.28 8.71
N LYS A 802 -1.59 49.86 8.52
CA LYS A 802 -1.86 50.76 7.39
C LYS A 802 -1.00 52.03 7.49
N ASN A 803 -0.97 52.68 8.66
CA ASN A 803 -0.17 53.88 8.91
C ASN A 803 1.33 53.59 8.76
N ILE A 804 1.83 52.47 9.29
CA ILE A 804 3.22 52.05 9.09
C ILE A 804 3.48 51.83 7.60
N ARG A 805 2.60 51.13 6.88
CA ARG A 805 2.78 50.94 5.43
C ARG A 805 2.80 52.27 4.68
N ASP A 806 1.78 53.08 4.89
CA ASP A 806 1.53 54.29 4.12
C ASP A 806 2.58 55.38 4.40
N PHE A 807 3.02 55.52 5.66
CA PHE A 807 4.00 56.54 6.07
C PHE A 807 5.45 56.02 6.09
N VAL A 808 5.68 54.80 6.56
CA VAL A 808 7.04 54.25 6.75
C VAL A 808 7.46 53.37 5.58
N GLU A 809 6.71 52.32 5.24
CA GLU A 809 7.15 51.35 4.22
C GLU A 809 7.25 52.00 2.84
N ASN A 810 6.34 52.89 2.48
CA ASN A 810 6.39 53.65 1.22
C ASN A 810 7.67 54.49 1.11
N GLU A 811 8.03 55.24 2.16
CA GLU A 811 9.27 56.04 2.18
C GLU A 811 10.50 55.13 2.04
N ILE A 812 10.52 53.98 2.71
CA ILE A 812 11.60 53.00 2.58
C ILE A 812 11.67 52.42 1.15
N ALA A 813 10.52 52.07 0.57
CA ALA A 813 10.41 51.50 -0.77
C ALA A 813 10.93 52.48 -1.84
N ASP A 814 10.60 53.76 -1.73
CA ASP A 814 11.13 54.80 -2.62
C ASP A 814 12.66 54.89 -2.53
N LYS A 815 13.23 54.85 -1.32
CA LYS A 815 14.70 54.93 -1.16
C LYS A 815 15.43 53.70 -1.69
N ILE A 816 14.85 52.51 -1.53
CA ILE A 816 15.38 51.28 -2.10
C ILE A 816 15.34 51.35 -3.63
N THR A 817 14.19 51.70 -4.21
CA THR A 817 13.98 51.71 -5.67
C THR A 817 14.88 52.72 -6.38
N TYR A 818 15.06 53.92 -5.80
CA TYR A 818 15.92 54.95 -6.38
C TYR A 818 17.39 54.87 -5.95
N ASN A 819 17.84 53.75 -5.35
CA ASN A 819 19.22 53.52 -4.88
C ASN A 819 19.78 54.64 -3.97
N LYS A 820 18.93 55.27 -3.14
CA LYS A 820 19.32 56.39 -2.28
C LYS A 820 19.82 55.96 -0.89
N ILE A 821 20.03 54.67 -0.66
CA ILE A 821 20.49 54.13 0.64
C ILE A 821 22.02 54.13 0.68
N LYS A 822 22.59 55.05 1.46
CA LYS A 822 24.05 55.10 1.70
C LYS A 822 24.42 54.11 2.83
N LYS A 823 25.41 53.25 2.57
CA LYS A 823 26.04 52.35 3.56
C LYS A 823 25.09 51.34 4.24
N ASN A 824 24.08 50.83 3.54
CA ASN A 824 23.21 49.75 4.06
C ASN A 824 22.53 50.07 5.41
N SER A 825 22.37 51.34 5.74
CA SER A 825 21.73 51.80 6.96
C SER A 825 20.74 52.91 6.64
N LEU A 826 19.58 52.88 7.27
CA LEU A 826 18.52 53.85 7.07
C LEU A 826 18.03 54.36 8.42
N LYS A 827 18.03 55.68 8.61
CA LYS A 827 17.52 56.32 9.83
C LYS A 827 16.26 57.11 9.50
N LEU A 828 15.14 56.73 10.12
CA LEU A 828 13.86 57.43 9.99
C LEU A 828 13.66 58.40 11.15
N ASP A 829 13.24 59.61 10.82
CA ASP A 829 12.90 60.65 11.78
C ASP A 829 11.71 61.49 11.29
N ILE A 830 11.15 62.31 12.17
CA ILE A 830 10.06 63.23 11.84
C ILE A 830 10.55 64.68 11.90
N LYS A 831 10.28 65.42 10.83
CA LYS A 831 10.39 66.88 10.76
C LYS A 831 9.15 67.46 10.10
N ASP A 832 8.55 68.49 10.70
CA ASP A 832 7.37 69.19 10.18
C ASP A 832 6.20 68.27 9.81
N LYS A 833 5.94 67.26 10.65
CA LYS A 833 4.92 66.22 10.43
C LYS A 833 5.11 65.36 9.16
N LYS A 834 6.28 65.44 8.51
CA LYS A 834 6.71 64.56 7.42
C LYS A 834 7.81 63.62 7.92
N ILE A 835 7.75 62.37 7.46
CA ILE A 835 8.79 61.39 7.72
C ILE A 835 9.97 61.73 6.80
N THR A 836 11.16 61.75 7.39
CA THR A 836 12.41 61.99 6.69
C THR A 836 13.33 60.79 6.91
N SER A 837 13.93 60.29 5.84
CA SER A 837 14.93 59.23 5.90
C SER A 837 16.34 59.80 5.66
N LYS A 838 17.32 59.43 6.49
CA LYS A 838 18.74 59.74 6.31
C LYS A 838 19.59 58.49 6.13
#